data_AF-A0A947R9A7-F1
#
_entry.id   AF-A0A947R9A7-F1
#
_cell.length_a   1.000
_cell.length_b   1.000
_cell.length_c   1.000
_cell.angle_alpha   90.00
_cell.angle_beta   90.00
_cell.angle_gamma   90.00
#
_symmetry.space_group_name_H-M   'P 1'
#
loop_
_entity.id
_entity.type
_entity.pdbx_description
1 polymer ?
#
loop_
_entity_poly.entity_id
_entity_poly.type
_entity_poly.pdbx_seq_one_letter_code
_entity_poly.pdbx_strand_id
1 'polypeptide(L)'
;MAEPTEPKFGKAFGNKEAYDSNINTPSGSSYYYEKFHAPVIEAAKKISPDGKVTLLGIACGPGNEFEFMQGDPSLRIIGFDIAPELIKQARDRFGGTAAEFGFFVGDTRQLPLREGIADVAVAVNAIIYNPGEVFDAAQYGLKPGGRFVVNARIFGNEHNKPFFNTQTGRGATLEDAEIDVNGEKFPLKVVNYANHESLPQLGKQVYFTSEAGLERFIAAKGFTVDKHDKFHYSSPDNTNNEVEVYTLQKSELNKSIEGILEMIRGEVIEQGLLDLAQIGGEVEKVDKKVAVTRLALSEEDIGARVLLKAQMEDAGMQVEDHPMGLIGVYPGENPDLPAVMLMSHFDSVPNGGMYDGTVGIVSSIEIVRLLHENGVRLPRSIMVLALTGEESARFNVALTGSKAVFQGLTDKELDAGRFGDLSLREALNANGFNADDVRNPRFKPEEVYGLIELHVSQSDFLEQRGKDLAVIEAIAAPDRREITIGDPIEPDIQEPPNARYIRVSAAGESGHTGATPMGMRNRADVLPHVATIIGVVSRELRKLREDGRDIDVSVGRIAISDQSLNKIPGKAEFTVRVEGKDVEAAENIVSVIRSYTNGLNVAFNKEDLMYDYSDPPRRTLSFNATEQEEPDRDEIFYSSKDIMPRQALAAGIVSFVRDIANSYQYQEGTNIVGTVSTYHINEKGQIILGIDIRSTNLEVRNAVTSKMEEVIKKLSKGPNTTLILQKEFDELPNLADRAISSSSRFGPVPAFVRISSEGPVVNYESRRLPGSGEPTLMDRRLVDLTKKVIEQYKLGSCEVTFSPAGHDTQNAARAGIPTVMIFIPSRNGGASHNPREYSTPEDLGRGTRALAALAMTLASDPSVI
;
A
#
# COMPACT_ATOMS: atom_id res chain seq x y z
N MET A 1 -10.78 25.06 49.58
CA MET A 1 -9.88 23.98 50.04
C MET A 1 -9.18 24.46 51.30
N ALA A 2 -8.79 23.57 52.21
CA ALA A 2 -7.89 23.93 53.31
C ALA A 2 -6.57 24.46 52.73
N GLU A 3 -5.88 25.37 53.43
CA GLU A 3 -4.56 25.82 53.00
C GLU A 3 -3.61 24.61 52.83
N PRO A 4 -2.70 24.61 51.84
CA PRO A 4 -1.76 23.52 51.63
C PRO A 4 -0.92 23.32 52.89
N THR A 5 -1.05 22.16 53.53
CA THR A 5 -0.28 21.83 54.73
C THR A 5 1.00 21.11 54.34
N GLU A 6 2.15 21.66 54.72
CA GLU A 6 3.45 21.03 54.53
C GLU A 6 3.51 19.66 55.24
N PRO A 7 4.14 18.62 54.63
CA PRO A 7 4.30 17.32 55.26
C PRO A 7 4.98 17.43 56.64
N LYS A 8 4.52 16.63 57.61
CA LYS A 8 5.11 16.62 58.97
C LYS A 8 6.40 15.79 58.98
N PHE A 9 7.44 16.32 58.35
CA PHE A 9 8.77 15.72 58.30
C PHE A 9 9.39 15.55 59.70
N GLY A 10 10.14 14.46 59.90
CA GLY A 10 10.77 14.11 61.18
C GLY A 10 9.81 13.51 62.22
N LYS A 11 8.52 13.32 61.91
CA LYS A 11 7.53 12.74 62.81
C LYS A 11 7.08 11.36 62.32
N ALA A 12 7.44 10.31 63.06
CA ALA A 12 6.93 8.96 62.80
C ALA A 12 5.42 8.89 63.05
N PHE A 13 4.67 8.30 62.10
CA PHE A 13 3.25 8.01 62.30
C PHE A 13 3.15 6.60 62.90
N GLY A 14 2.77 6.52 64.18
CA GLY A 14 2.79 5.28 64.95
C GLY A 14 1.84 4.19 64.46
N ASN A 15 0.93 4.47 63.52
CA ASN A 15 0.10 3.47 62.86
C ASN A 15 -0.36 3.96 61.47
N LYS A 16 -0.88 3.02 60.66
CA LYS A 16 -1.40 3.27 59.31
C LYS A 16 -2.52 4.31 59.30
N GLU A 17 -3.43 4.26 60.26
CA GLU A 17 -4.58 5.18 60.35
C GLU A 17 -4.14 6.64 60.59
N ALA A 18 -3.10 6.86 61.39
CA ALA A 18 -2.49 8.17 61.65
C ALA A 18 -1.69 8.69 60.44
N TYR A 19 -1.08 7.79 59.68
CA TYR A 19 -0.40 8.11 58.43
C TYR A 19 -1.41 8.48 57.33
N ASP A 20 -2.45 7.66 57.17
CA ASP A 20 -3.53 7.83 56.20
C ASP A 20 -4.35 9.11 56.49
N SER A 21 -4.60 9.42 57.77
CA SER A 21 -5.35 10.63 58.18
C SER A 21 -4.56 11.94 58.17
N ASN A 22 -3.22 11.90 58.10
CA ASN A 22 -2.37 13.11 58.05
C ASN A 22 -1.79 13.39 56.65
N ILE A 23 -2.16 12.60 55.63
CA ILE A 23 -1.78 12.79 54.23
C ILE A 23 -0.27 13.01 54.06
N ASN A 24 0.50 11.92 54.14
CA ASN A 24 1.97 12.02 54.11
C ASN A 24 2.65 11.22 52.98
N THR A 25 1.96 10.97 51.85
CA THR A 25 2.54 10.47 50.60
C THR A 25 2.58 11.56 49.52
N PRO A 26 3.50 11.48 48.53
CA PRO A 26 3.48 12.35 47.35
C PRO A 26 2.10 12.40 46.66
N SER A 27 1.47 11.25 46.42
CA SER A 27 0.18 11.16 45.70
C SER A 27 -1.01 11.66 46.50
N GLY A 28 -0.92 11.72 47.83
CA GLY A 28 -1.97 12.26 48.68
C GLY A 28 -1.77 13.72 49.03
N SER A 29 -0.58 14.29 48.91
CA SER A 29 -0.25 15.59 49.52
C SER A 29 -0.69 16.78 48.68
N SER A 30 -1.56 17.64 49.24
CA SER A 30 -1.92 18.93 48.61
C SER A 30 -0.70 19.83 48.43
N TYR A 31 0.24 19.82 49.37
CA TYR A 31 1.51 20.54 49.23
C TYR A 31 2.35 20.01 48.06
N TYR A 32 2.39 18.69 47.83
CA TYR A 32 3.07 18.12 46.67
C TYR A 32 2.41 18.59 45.35
N TYR A 33 1.08 18.55 45.28
CA TYR A 33 0.33 19.06 44.13
C TYR A 33 0.64 20.54 43.84
N GLU A 34 0.52 21.42 44.84
CA GLU A 34 0.76 22.86 44.70
C GLU A 34 2.19 23.18 44.28
N LYS A 35 3.17 22.40 44.76
CA LYS A 35 4.58 22.63 44.47
C LYS A 35 5.00 22.13 43.09
N PHE A 36 4.42 21.04 42.60
CA PHE A 36 4.92 20.33 41.43
C PHE A 36 3.91 20.20 40.28
N HIS A 37 2.64 19.88 40.56
CA HIS A 37 1.63 19.68 39.52
C HIS A 37 0.95 20.99 39.10
N ALA A 38 0.52 21.81 40.05
CA ALA A 38 -0.18 23.07 39.76
C ALA A 38 0.63 24.00 38.85
N PRO A 39 1.95 24.22 39.05
CA PRO A 39 2.71 25.14 38.22
C PRO A 39 2.80 24.74 36.74
N VAL A 40 2.94 23.43 36.45
CA VAL A 40 3.01 22.94 35.06
C VAL A 40 1.65 23.00 34.38
N ILE A 41 0.57 22.72 35.12
CA ILE A 41 -0.80 22.83 34.62
C ILE A 41 -1.12 24.30 34.28
N GLU A 42 -0.81 25.23 35.19
CA GLU A 42 -1.02 26.67 34.95
C GLU A 42 -0.15 27.22 33.81
N ALA A 43 1.05 26.69 33.62
CA ALA A 43 1.88 27.02 32.46
C ALA A 43 1.24 26.53 31.15
N ALA A 44 0.71 25.31 31.12
CA ALA A 44 0.02 24.74 29.96
C ALA A 44 -1.27 25.50 29.61
N LYS A 45 -2.05 25.94 30.61
CA LYS A 45 -3.25 26.76 30.37
C LYS A 45 -2.94 28.08 29.67
N LYS A 46 -1.83 28.74 30.01
CA LYS A 46 -1.43 30.03 29.43
C LYS A 46 -1.08 29.95 27.94
N ILE A 47 -0.67 28.79 27.46
CA ILE A 47 -0.30 28.56 26.05
C ILE A 47 -1.43 27.89 25.25
N SER A 48 -2.47 27.37 25.92
CA SER A 48 -3.61 26.75 25.26
C SER A 48 -4.55 27.79 24.65
N PRO A 49 -4.88 27.71 23.33
CA PRO A 49 -5.71 28.72 22.66
C PRO A 49 -7.12 28.90 23.25
N ASP A 50 -7.71 27.83 23.77
CA ASP A 50 -9.05 27.81 24.38
C ASP A 50 -9.00 27.72 25.92
N GLY A 51 -7.79 27.76 26.49
CA GLY A 51 -7.54 27.63 27.92
C GLY A 51 -7.78 26.21 28.46
N LYS A 52 -8.07 25.21 27.62
CA LYS A 52 -8.24 23.82 28.06
C LYS A 52 -6.92 23.07 28.03
N VAL A 53 -6.73 22.17 28.98
CA VAL A 53 -5.54 21.34 29.12
C VAL A 53 -5.95 19.89 29.22
N THR A 54 -5.35 19.05 28.38
CA THR A 54 -5.44 17.59 28.52
C THR A 54 -4.27 17.10 29.36
N LEU A 55 -4.59 16.51 30.50
CA LEU A 55 -3.63 15.93 31.43
C LEU A 55 -3.68 14.41 31.36
N LEU A 56 -2.51 13.81 31.21
CA LEU A 56 -2.31 12.37 31.18
C LEU A 56 -1.82 11.88 32.55
N GLY A 57 -2.60 10.99 33.17
CA GLY A 57 -2.29 10.33 34.42
C GLY A 57 -1.74 8.93 34.18
N ILE A 58 -0.41 8.76 34.29
CA ILE A 58 0.27 7.51 33.94
C ILE A 58 0.50 6.67 35.19
N ALA A 59 -0.01 5.43 35.18
CA ALA A 59 -0.02 4.56 36.35
C ALA A 59 -0.54 5.30 37.58
N CYS A 60 -1.74 5.88 37.41
CA CYS A 60 -2.39 6.76 38.38
C CYS A 60 -2.88 6.03 39.64
N GLY A 61 -2.81 4.70 39.68
CA GLY A 61 -3.39 3.89 40.72
C GLY A 61 -4.87 4.25 40.97
N PRO A 62 -5.30 4.45 42.22
CA PRO A 62 -6.67 4.84 42.54
C PRO A 62 -6.97 6.33 42.25
N GLY A 63 -6.02 7.08 41.70
CA GLY A 63 -6.16 8.48 41.30
C GLY A 63 -6.15 9.48 42.45
N ASN A 64 -5.50 9.19 43.59
CA ASN A 64 -5.50 10.07 44.78
C ASN A 64 -5.08 11.52 44.43
N GLU A 65 -4.09 11.67 43.56
CA GLU A 65 -3.53 12.96 43.14
C GLU A 65 -4.51 13.82 42.34
N PHE A 66 -5.54 13.21 41.75
CA PHE A 66 -6.56 13.94 40.98
C PHE A 66 -7.63 14.57 41.87
N GLU A 67 -7.69 14.24 43.17
CA GLU A 67 -8.60 14.89 44.11
C GLU A 67 -8.39 16.41 44.15
N PHE A 68 -7.13 16.86 44.02
CA PHE A 68 -6.78 18.28 43.98
C PHE A 68 -7.15 18.98 42.68
N MET A 69 -7.47 18.21 41.64
CA MET A 69 -7.88 18.70 40.32
C MET A 69 -9.40 18.61 40.12
N GLN A 70 -10.13 18.00 41.06
CA GLN A 70 -11.58 17.87 40.98
C GLN A 70 -12.24 19.25 41.02
N GLY A 71 -12.97 19.58 39.96
CA GLY A 71 -13.75 20.82 39.85
C GLY A 71 -13.14 21.91 38.99
N ASP A 72 -11.97 21.68 38.38
CA ASP A 72 -11.44 22.56 37.35
C ASP A 72 -12.02 22.20 35.97
N PRO A 73 -12.94 23.00 35.40
CA PRO A 73 -13.57 22.69 34.12
C PRO A 73 -12.63 22.86 32.92
N SER A 74 -11.45 23.44 33.12
CA SER A 74 -10.44 23.57 32.07
C SER A 74 -9.60 22.31 31.88
N LEU A 75 -9.72 21.33 32.79
CA LEU A 75 -8.95 20.08 32.74
C LEU A 75 -9.77 18.93 32.17
N ARG A 76 -9.18 18.26 31.19
CA ARG A 76 -9.57 16.91 30.77
C ARG A 76 -8.52 15.93 31.25
N ILE A 77 -8.90 14.96 32.07
CA ILE A 77 -7.95 14.05 32.70
C ILE A 77 -8.14 12.65 32.12
N ILE A 78 -7.07 12.10 31.54
CA ILE A 78 -7.02 10.74 31.01
C ILE A 78 -6.09 9.94 31.92
N GLY A 79 -6.66 9.18 32.84
CA GLY A 79 -5.92 8.31 33.76
C GLY A 79 -5.85 6.88 33.24
N PHE A 80 -4.71 6.21 33.40
CA PHE A 80 -4.62 4.80 33.12
C PHE A 80 -3.65 4.10 34.07
N ASP A 81 -3.90 2.81 34.23
CA ASP A 81 -3.13 1.91 35.08
C ASP A 81 -3.26 0.50 34.53
N ILE A 82 -2.20 -0.29 34.67
CA ILE A 82 -2.19 -1.69 34.22
C ILE A 82 -3.08 -2.57 35.11
N ALA A 83 -3.36 -2.15 36.35
CA ALA A 83 -4.16 -2.89 37.31
C ALA A 83 -5.66 -2.56 37.18
N PRO A 84 -6.51 -3.50 36.73
CA PRO A 84 -7.94 -3.25 36.53
C PRO A 84 -8.67 -2.78 37.80
N GLU A 85 -8.26 -3.30 38.96
CA GLU A 85 -8.87 -2.97 40.25
C GLU A 85 -8.56 -1.53 40.72
N LEU A 86 -7.40 -0.98 40.35
CA LEU A 86 -7.06 0.42 40.65
C LEU A 86 -7.89 1.37 39.80
N ILE A 87 -8.07 1.03 38.52
CA ILE A 87 -8.95 1.78 37.62
C ILE A 87 -10.41 1.72 38.06
N LYS A 88 -10.87 0.56 38.55
CA LYS A 88 -12.19 0.45 39.15
C LYS A 88 -12.35 1.40 40.35
N GLN A 89 -11.37 1.43 41.26
CA GLN A 89 -11.38 2.35 42.40
C GLN A 89 -11.36 3.82 41.96
N ALA A 90 -10.58 4.18 40.95
CA ALA A 90 -10.56 5.53 40.39
C ALA A 90 -11.94 5.89 39.80
N ARG A 91 -12.55 5.02 38.98
CA ARG A 91 -13.89 5.25 38.43
C ARG A 91 -14.95 5.41 39.53
N ASP A 92 -14.92 4.57 40.55
CA ASP A 92 -15.85 4.65 41.68
C ASP A 92 -15.66 5.96 42.47
N ARG A 93 -14.44 6.47 42.54
CA ARG A 93 -14.12 7.72 43.24
C ARG A 93 -14.52 8.98 42.46
N PHE A 94 -14.34 8.98 41.15
CA PHE A 94 -14.49 10.19 40.30
C PHE A 94 -15.76 10.19 39.43
N GLY A 95 -16.54 9.10 39.44
CA GLY A 95 -17.78 8.96 38.68
C GLY A 95 -18.84 9.97 39.08
N GLY A 96 -19.01 11.03 38.27
CA GLY A 96 -20.00 12.10 38.49
C GLY A 96 -19.43 13.50 38.81
N THR A 97 -18.12 13.70 38.63
CA THR A 97 -17.46 15.00 38.86
C THR A 97 -17.53 15.92 37.63
N ALA A 98 -17.28 17.23 37.82
CA ALA A 98 -17.40 18.27 36.78
C ALA A 98 -16.23 18.34 35.78
N ALA A 99 -15.09 17.71 36.08
CA ALA A 99 -13.98 17.55 35.13
C ALA A 99 -14.20 16.28 34.28
N GLU A 100 -13.79 16.33 33.00
CA GLU A 100 -13.98 15.20 32.08
C GLU A 100 -12.89 14.14 32.34
N PHE A 101 -13.22 13.14 33.18
CA PHE A 101 -12.34 12.03 33.51
C PHE A 101 -12.57 10.81 32.61
N GLY A 102 -11.50 10.31 31.99
CA GLY A 102 -11.46 9.00 31.33
C GLY A 102 -10.44 8.09 32.01
N PHE A 103 -10.88 6.97 32.59
CA PHE A 103 -9.99 6.00 33.24
C PHE A 103 -9.93 4.69 32.46
N PHE A 104 -8.73 4.23 32.11
CA PHE A 104 -8.50 3.08 31.24
C PHE A 104 -7.56 2.05 31.86
N VAL A 105 -7.83 0.77 31.58
CA VAL A 105 -6.92 -0.32 31.97
C VAL A 105 -5.95 -0.57 30.81
N GLY A 106 -4.65 -0.47 31.06
CA GLY A 106 -3.61 -0.78 30.07
C GLY A 106 -2.59 0.34 29.84
N ASP A 107 -1.66 0.12 28.92
CA ASP A 107 -0.64 1.08 28.47
C ASP A 107 -1.23 1.99 27.38
N THR A 108 -1.03 3.31 27.48
CA THR A 108 -1.33 4.30 26.43
C THR A 108 -0.98 3.90 25.01
N ARG A 109 0.12 3.16 24.78
CA ARG A 109 0.50 2.67 23.43
C ARG A 109 -0.43 1.60 22.88
N GLN A 110 -1.20 0.95 23.76
CA GLN A 110 -2.18 -0.08 23.43
C GLN A 110 -3.62 0.44 23.52
N LEU A 111 -3.81 1.60 24.16
CA LEU A 111 -5.10 2.28 24.18
C LEU A 111 -5.35 2.93 22.82
N PRO A 112 -6.61 3.07 22.39
CA PRO A 112 -6.98 3.72 21.14
C PRO A 112 -6.88 5.26 21.25
N LEU A 113 -5.73 5.76 21.71
CA LEU A 113 -5.43 7.18 21.86
C LEU A 113 -4.45 7.59 20.75
N ARG A 114 -4.62 8.80 20.20
CA ARG A 114 -3.65 9.37 19.25
C ARG A 114 -2.36 9.74 19.98
N GLU A 115 -1.22 9.64 19.29
CA GLU A 115 0.04 10.21 19.78
C GLU A 115 -0.12 11.72 20.00
N GLY A 116 0.54 12.28 21.02
CA GLY A 116 0.49 13.71 21.29
C GLY A 116 -0.86 14.25 21.77
N ILE A 117 -1.66 13.42 22.44
CA ILE A 117 -3.00 13.81 22.91
C ILE A 117 -2.98 14.81 24.10
N ALA A 118 -1.92 14.84 24.90
CA ALA A 118 -1.87 15.55 26.17
C ALA A 118 -0.83 16.69 26.21
N ASP A 119 -1.15 17.77 26.93
CA ASP A 119 -0.25 18.91 27.14
C ASP A 119 0.68 18.68 28.34
N VAL A 120 0.16 17.97 29.35
CA VAL A 120 0.86 17.65 30.59
C VAL A 120 0.69 16.17 30.91
N ALA A 121 1.74 15.54 31.40
CA ALA A 121 1.69 14.20 31.98
C ALA A 121 2.14 14.27 33.44
N VAL A 122 1.56 13.41 34.26
CA VAL A 122 1.98 13.21 35.65
C VAL A 122 2.08 11.72 35.94
N ALA A 123 3.09 11.33 36.70
CA ALA A 123 3.18 9.97 37.23
C ALA A 123 3.81 10.01 38.62
N VAL A 124 3.07 9.51 39.63
CA VAL A 124 3.51 9.57 41.03
C VAL A 124 3.78 8.16 41.54
N ASN A 125 5.02 7.89 41.94
CA ASN A 125 5.58 6.61 42.36
C ASN A 125 5.52 5.51 41.29
N ALA A 126 4.97 5.77 40.11
CA ALA A 126 4.84 4.82 39.01
C ALA A 126 6.19 4.29 38.48
N ILE A 127 7.21 5.16 38.43
CA ILE A 127 8.57 4.79 37.98
C ILE A 127 9.10 3.58 38.75
N ILE A 128 8.72 3.42 40.02
CA ILE A 128 9.23 2.32 40.84
C ILE A 128 8.64 0.96 40.44
N TYR A 129 7.68 0.88 39.53
CA TYR A 129 7.11 -0.39 39.08
C TYR A 129 7.57 -0.74 37.67
N ASN A 130 7.50 0.21 36.75
CA ASN A 130 7.93 0.01 35.38
C ASN A 130 8.45 1.32 34.74
N PRO A 131 9.72 1.69 34.97
CA PRO A 131 10.25 2.97 34.52
C PRO A 131 10.27 3.08 32.98
N GLY A 132 10.50 1.97 32.27
CA GLY A 132 10.49 1.96 30.81
C GLY A 132 9.13 2.33 30.24
N GLU A 133 8.08 1.62 30.66
CA GLU A 133 6.71 1.85 30.16
C GLU A 133 6.16 3.21 30.56
N VAL A 134 6.45 3.70 31.77
CA VAL A 134 6.00 5.03 32.22
C VAL A 134 6.55 6.14 31.33
N PHE A 135 7.84 6.08 30.97
CA PHE A 135 8.45 7.07 30.09
C PHE A 135 8.01 6.91 28.64
N ASP A 136 7.85 5.68 28.14
CA ASP A 136 7.34 5.43 26.78
C ASP A 136 5.91 5.95 26.62
N ALA A 137 5.08 5.74 27.64
CA ALA A 137 3.72 6.24 27.73
C ALA A 137 3.66 7.77 27.75
N ALA A 138 4.52 8.41 28.57
CA ALA A 138 4.64 9.86 28.61
C ALA A 138 5.09 10.40 27.25
N GLN A 139 6.08 9.75 26.63
CA GLN A 139 6.59 10.16 25.34
C GLN A 139 5.53 10.04 24.24
N TYR A 140 4.79 8.94 24.21
CA TYR A 140 3.71 8.74 23.24
C TYR A 140 2.57 9.75 23.46
N GLY A 141 2.11 9.92 24.70
CA GLY A 141 0.94 10.73 24.99
C GLY A 141 1.16 12.24 24.96
N LEU A 142 2.38 12.73 25.20
CA LEU A 142 2.65 14.16 25.26
C LEU A 142 2.82 14.81 23.89
N LYS A 143 2.20 15.98 23.72
CA LYS A 143 2.52 16.92 22.63
C LYS A 143 4.00 17.31 22.70
N PRO A 144 4.61 17.66 21.57
CA PRO A 144 5.95 18.21 21.59
C PRO A 144 6.07 19.44 22.49
N GLY A 145 7.15 19.51 23.27
CA GLY A 145 7.34 20.54 24.29
C GLY A 145 6.41 20.43 25.51
N GLY A 146 5.52 19.42 25.55
CA GLY A 146 4.69 19.09 26.70
C GLY A 146 5.53 18.74 27.93
N ARG A 147 4.93 18.95 29.11
CA ARG A 147 5.63 18.80 30.39
C ARG A 147 5.25 17.49 31.07
N PHE A 148 6.24 16.79 31.61
CA PHE A 148 6.06 15.57 32.37
C PHE A 148 6.57 15.77 33.80
N VAL A 149 5.68 15.67 34.80
CA VAL A 149 6.09 15.68 36.21
C VAL A 149 6.12 14.26 36.73
N VAL A 150 7.29 13.85 37.22
CA VAL A 150 7.49 12.48 37.65
C VAL A 150 8.43 12.40 38.84
N ASN A 151 8.19 11.46 39.75
CA ASN A 151 9.09 11.22 40.87
C ASN A 151 9.65 9.80 40.89
N ALA A 152 10.87 9.71 41.44
CA ALA A 152 11.58 8.46 41.61
C ALA A 152 12.28 8.45 42.97
N ARG A 153 12.54 7.25 43.49
CA ARG A 153 13.37 7.08 44.67
C ARG A 153 14.72 6.50 44.26
N ILE A 154 15.81 7.09 44.76
CA ILE A 154 17.17 6.60 44.50
C ILE A 154 17.60 5.62 45.59
N PHE A 155 18.07 4.44 45.17
CA PHE A 155 18.52 3.38 46.09
C PHE A 155 19.76 3.79 46.89
N GLY A 156 20.72 4.46 46.23
CA GLY A 156 21.98 4.92 46.85
C GLY A 156 21.83 6.09 47.82
N ASN A 157 20.63 6.64 48.00
CA ASN A 157 20.39 7.80 48.86
C ASN A 157 20.33 7.40 50.35
N GLU A 158 21.17 8.03 51.18
CA GLU A 158 21.26 7.77 52.63
C GLU A 158 19.92 7.95 53.35
N HIS A 159 19.08 8.91 52.93
CA HIS A 159 17.74 9.13 53.50
C HIS A 159 16.81 7.93 53.31
N ASN A 160 17.01 7.17 52.23
CA ASN A 160 16.16 6.02 51.89
C ASN A 160 16.71 4.69 52.40
N LYS A 161 17.97 4.60 52.83
CA LYS A 161 18.56 3.36 53.38
C LYS A 161 17.79 2.77 54.56
N PRO A 162 17.32 3.54 55.55
CA PRO A 162 16.53 2.99 56.65
C PRO A 162 15.28 2.25 56.15
N PHE A 163 14.58 2.82 55.15
CA PHE A 163 13.44 2.15 54.53
C PHE A 163 13.83 0.78 53.97
N PHE A 164 14.88 0.71 53.14
CA PHE A 164 15.30 -0.57 52.53
C PHE A 164 15.75 -1.59 53.58
N ASN A 165 16.50 -1.16 54.60
CA ASN A 165 16.92 -2.03 55.72
C ASN A 165 15.72 -2.59 56.49
N THR A 166 14.68 -1.77 56.70
CA THR A 166 13.45 -2.24 57.35
C THR A 166 12.70 -3.25 56.49
N GLN A 167 12.57 -3.01 55.18
CA GLN A 167 11.88 -3.95 54.30
C GLN A 167 12.64 -5.28 54.16
N THR A 168 13.97 -5.25 54.06
CA THR A 168 14.77 -6.48 54.02
C THR A 168 14.75 -7.23 55.35
N GLY A 169 14.77 -6.51 56.47
CA GLY A 169 14.59 -7.09 57.81
C GLY A 169 13.23 -7.78 58.01
N ARG A 170 12.23 -7.43 57.19
CA ARG A 170 10.89 -8.04 57.15
C ARG A 170 10.70 -9.03 55.99
N GLY A 171 11.79 -9.48 55.36
CA GLY A 171 11.75 -10.56 54.37
C GLY A 171 11.75 -10.15 52.89
N ALA A 172 11.82 -8.86 52.55
CA ALA A 172 12.05 -8.46 51.15
C ALA A 172 13.48 -8.81 50.71
N THR A 173 13.65 -9.20 49.44
CA THR A 173 14.98 -9.46 48.84
C THR A 173 15.43 -8.31 47.94
N LEU A 174 16.74 -8.13 47.83
CA LEU A 174 17.36 -7.16 46.93
C LEU A 174 18.02 -7.89 45.76
N GLU A 175 17.66 -7.50 44.54
CA GLU A 175 18.18 -8.06 43.29
C GLU A 175 18.86 -6.93 42.49
N ASP A 176 19.96 -7.24 41.81
CA ASP A 176 20.53 -6.36 40.78
C ASP A 176 19.79 -6.58 39.47
N ALA A 177 19.50 -5.50 38.76
CA ALA A 177 18.86 -5.54 37.46
C ALA A 177 19.45 -4.48 36.52
N GLU A 178 19.12 -4.59 35.24
CA GLU A 178 19.44 -3.59 34.24
C GLU A 178 18.23 -3.34 33.35
N ILE A 179 18.12 -2.12 32.84
CA ILE A 179 17.21 -1.78 31.73
C ILE A 179 18.07 -1.32 30.55
N ASP A 180 17.73 -1.80 29.35
CA ASP A 180 18.38 -1.39 28.10
C ASP A 180 17.49 -0.36 27.39
N VAL A 181 18.07 0.76 27.01
CA VAL A 181 17.43 1.78 26.17
C VAL A 181 18.39 2.10 25.02
N ASN A 182 18.00 1.74 23.80
CA ASN A 182 18.76 1.99 22.57
C ASN A 182 20.22 1.48 22.63
N GLY A 183 20.46 0.35 23.31
CA GLY A 183 21.79 -0.24 23.46
C GLY A 183 22.62 0.32 24.62
N GLU A 184 22.12 1.34 25.35
CA GLU A 184 22.70 1.79 26.62
C GLU A 184 22.04 1.05 27.80
N LYS A 185 22.87 0.53 28.71
CA LYS A 185 22.43 -0.24 29.88
C LYS A 185 22.45 0.61 31.14
N PHE A 186 21.33 0.61 31.86
CA PHE A 186 21.14 1.39 33.09
C PHE A 186 21.01 0.47 34.30
N PRO A 187 21.89 0.59 35.31
CA PRO A 187 21.88 -0.29 36.49
C PRO A 187 20.77 0.11 37.48
N LEU A 188 20.00 -0.90 37.89
CA LEU A 188 18.84 -0.79 38.76
C LEU A 188 18.98 -1.72 39.98
N LYS A 189 18.24 -1.40 41.03
CA LYS A 189 18.02 -2.27 42.19
C LYS A 189 16.55 -2.62 42.27
N VAL A 190 16.26 -3.91 42.44
CA VAL A 190 14.90 -4.41 42.59
C VAL A 190 14.69 -4.86 44.02
N VAL A 191 13.69 -4.29 44.68
CA VAL A 191 13.18 -4.75 45.97
C VAL A 191 12.01 -5.69 45.68
N ASN A 192 12.19 -6.96 45.99
CA ASN A 192 11.20 -8.00 45.75
C ASN A 192 10.52 -8.37 47.08
N TYR A 193 9.21 -8.14 47.14
CA TYR A 193 8.40 -8.31 48.35
C TYR A 193 7.79 -9.70 48.47
N ALA A 194 8.05 -10.64 47.55
CA ALA A 194 7.39 -11.95 47.52
C ALA A 194 7.41 -12.72 48.87
N ASN A 195 8.49 -12.56 49.65
CA ASN A 195 8.66 -13.19 50.96
C ASN A 195 8.47 -12.22 52.15
N HIS A 196 7.96 -11.01 51.90
CA HIS A 196 7.81 -9.99 52.93
C HIS A 196 6.66 -10.34 53.89
N GLU A 197 6.88 -10.21 55.19
CA GLU A 197 5.96 -10.65 56.26
C GLU A 197 4.56 -10.03 56.17
N SER A 198 4.44 -8.81 55.63
CA SER A 198 3.19 -8.04 55.62
C SER A 198 2.80 -7.40 54.29
N LEU A 199 3.65 -7.47 53.25
CA LEU A 199 3.47 -6.74 51.99
C LEU A 199 3.74 -7.57 50.71
N PRO A 200 3.47 -8.89 50.66
CA PRO A 200 3.76 -9.69 49.46
C PRO A 200 3.05 -9.21 48.19
N GLN A 201 1.91 -8.54 48.35
CA GLN A 201 1.12 -7.96 47.26
C GLN A 201 1.80 -6.81 46.51
N LEU A 202 2.86 -6.19 47.05
CA LEU A 202 3.58 -5.11 46.36
C LEU A 202 4.44 -5.62 45.19
N GLY A 203 4.67 -6.94 45.10
CA GLY A 203 5.42 -7.54 44.00
C GLY A 203 6.88 -7.07 43.96
N LYS A 204 7.30 -6.53 42.81
CA LYS A 204 8.66 -6.02 42.59
C LYS A 204 8.63 -4.51 42.40
N GLN A 205 9.52 -3.82 43.10
CA GLN A 205 9.75 -2.39 42.91
C GLN A 205 11.20 -2.15 42.45
N VAL A 206 11.35 -1.33 41.43
CA VAL A 206 12.58 -0.98 40.74
C VAL A 206 13.05 0.39 41.18
N TYR A 207 14.35 0.54 41.44
CA TYR A 207 14.96 1.77 41.92
C TYR A 207 16.24 2.04 41.14
N PHE A 208 16.45 3.29 40.75
CA PHE A 208 17.73 3.71 40.16
C PHE A 208 18.81 3.71 41.23
N THR A 209 20.00 3.27 40.87
CA THR A 209 21.14 3.17 41.79
C THR A 209 21.69 4.55 42.17
N SER A 210 21.63 5.52 41.26
CA SER A 210 22.08 6.90 41.46
C SER A 210 21.20 7.88 40.69
N GLU A 211 21.23 9.14 41.14
CA GLU A 211 20.58 10.28 40.47
C GLU A 211 21.11 10.47 39.05
N ALA A 212 22.44 10.48 38.88
CA ALA A 212 23.07 10.55 37.56
C ALA A 212 22.63 9.42 36.61
N GLY A 213 22.40 8.21 37.13
CA GLY A 213 21.87 7.09 36.34
C GLY A 213 20.44 7.33 35.86
N LEU A 214 19.60 7.93 36.71
CA LEU A 214 18.23 8.31 36.36
C LEU A 214 18.21 9.45 35.33
N GLU A 215 19.04 10.48 35.48
CA GLU A 215 19.09 11.60 34.52
C GLU A 215 19.56 11.16 33.14
N ARG A 216 20.55 10.26 33.05
CA ARG A 216 20.93 9.67 31.75
C ARG A 216 19.79 8.85 31.14
N PHE A 217 19.05 8.11 31.96
CA PHE A 217 17.88 7.36 31.50
C PHE A 217 16.78 8.30 30.98
N ILE A 218 16.50 9.40 31.69
CA ILE A 218 15.57 10.46 31.28
C ILE A 218 15.96 11.00 29.89
N ALA A 219 17.24 11.33 29.70
CA ALA A 219 17.75 11.81 28.42
C ALA A 219 17.60 10.77 27.30
N ALA A 220 17.95 9.50 27.58
CA ALA A 220 17.80 8.39 26.63
C ALA A 220 16.34 8.11 26.26
N LYS A 221 15.38 8.48 27.12
CA LYS A 221 13.94 8.41 26.87
C LYS A 221 13.36 9.64 26.17
N GLY A 222 14.21 10.56 25.70
CA GLY A 222 13.79 11.70 24.90
C GLY A 222 13.21 12.86 25.72
N PHE A 223 13.66 13.02 26.96
CA PHE A 223 13.27 14.14 27.82
C PHE A 223 14.48 14.98 28.23
N THR A 224 14.22 16.28 28.43
CA THR A 224 15.16 17.20 29.08
C THR A 224 14.66 17.52 30.48
N VAL A 225 15.59 17.69 31.43
CA VAL A 225 15.27 18.08 32.80
C VAL A 225 15.16 19.60 32.87
N ASP A 226 13.97 20.12 33.17
CA ASP A 226 13.78 21.56 33.40
C ASP A 226 14.05 21.94 34.84
N LYS A 227 13.55 21.09 35.74
CA LYS A 227 13.59 21.30 37.17
C LYS A 227 13.72 19.98 37.87
N HIS A 228 14.62 19.94 38.84
CA HIS A 228 14.80 18.82 39.75
C HIS A 228 14.74 19.35 41.18
N ASP A 229 13.86 18.75 41.98
CA ASP A 229 13.61 19.09 43.37
C ASP A 229 13.57 17.82 44.22
N LYS A 230 13.68 17.99 45.54
CA LYS A 230 13.51 16.92 46.52
C LYS A 230 12.23 17.13 47.33
N PHE A 231 11.52 16.03 47.59
CA PHE A 231 10.36 16.02 48.46
C PHE A 231 10.58 15.07 49.65
N HIS A 232 10.47 15.64 50.84
CA HIS A 232 10.67 14.92 52.09
C HIS A 232 9.35 14.56 52.76
N TYR A 233 9.30 13.35 53.32
CA TYR A 233 8.15 12.90 54.10
C TYR A 233 8.54 11.79 55.08
N SER A 234 7.67 11.56 56.05
CA SER A 234 7.83 10.49 57.05
C SER A 234 6.82 9.38 56.79
N SER A 235 7.26 8.13 56.85
CA SER A 235 6.43 6.93 56.80
C SER A 235 6.51 6.19 58.14
N PRO A 236 5.64 5.20 58.41
CA PRO A 236 5.70 4.42 59.64
C PRO A 236 7.07 3.74 59.88
N ASP A 237 7.77 3.39 58.80
CA ASP A 237 9.03 2.65 58.84
C ASP A 237 10.28 3.53 58.66
N ASN A 238 10.13 4.79 58.24
CA ASN A 238 11.24 5.71 58.06
C ASN A 238 10.76 7.16 58.27
N THR A 239 11.33 7.85 59.25
CA THR A 239 10.97 9.25 59.54
C THR A 239 11.53 10.26 58.54
N ASN A 240 12.42 9.83 57.65
CA ASN A 240 13.18 10.71 56.77
C ASN A 240 13.28 10.12 55.36
N ASN A 241 12.14 9.91 54.67
CA ASN A 241 12.17 9.51 53.26
C ASN A 241 12.42 10.73 52.37
N GLU A 242 13.05 10.47 51.23
CA GLU A 242 13.27 11.45 50.17
C GLU A 242 12.88 10.83 48.81
N VAL A 243 12.15 11.60 48.01
CA VAL A 243 11.93 11.29 46.59
C VAL A 243 12.43 12.44 45.75
N GLU A 244 13.06 12.08 44.64
CA GLU A 244 13.46 13.02 43.58
C GLU A 244 12.23 13.33 42.75
N VAL A 245 11.94 14.60 42.52
CA VAL A 245 10.83 15.06 41.69
C VAL A 245 11.40 15.83 40.52
N TYR A 246 11.11 15.36 39.31
CA TYR A 246 11.55 15.96 38.07
C TYR A 246 10.35 16.60 37.37
N THR A 247 10.52 17.85 36.95
CA THR A 247 9.76 18.43 35.86
C THR A 247 10.59 18.30 34.60
N LEU A 248 10.06 17.55 33.65
CA LEU A 248 10.69 17.24 32.40
C LEU A 248 9.95 17.92 31.27
N GLN A 249 10.68 18.27 30.22
CA GLN A 249 10.12 18.68 28.96
C GLN A 249 10.43 17.58 27.96
N LYS A 250 9.38 17.09 27.25
CA LYS A 250 9.58 16.25 26.06
C LYS A 250 10.52 17.01 25.14
N SER A 251 11.70 16.45 24.87
CA SER A 251 12.77 17.12 24.12
C SER A 251 12.20 17.74 22.85
N GLU A 252 12.68 18.93 22.47
CA GLU A 252 12.36 19.45 21.16
C GLU A 252 12.72 18.41 20.12
N LEU A 253 11.81 18.25 19.17
CA LEU A 253 11.79 17.12 18.24
C LEU A 253 13.13 17.09 17.50
N ASN A 254 13.62 15.88 17.18
CA ASN A 254 14.79 15.79 16.33
C ASN A 254 14.39 16.32 14.94
N LYS A 255 14.63 17.62 14.70
CA LYS A 255 14.29 18.32 13.45
C LYS A 255 15.21 17.91 12.29
N SER A 256 16.14 16.99 12.51
CA SER A 256 17.00 16.45 11.46
C SER A 256 16.20 15.52 10.54
N ILE A 257 16.71 15.32 9.31
CA ILE A 257 16.13 14.34 8.38
C ILE A 257 16.11 12.96 9.05
N GLU A 258 17.23 12.54 9.63
CA GLU A 258 17.38 11.25 10.33
C GLU A 258 16.31 11.06 11.42
N GLY A 259 16.03 12.10 12.22
CA GLY A 259 15.01 12.06 13.25
C GLY A 259 13.61 11.77 12.72
N ILE A 260 13.23 12.44 11.62
CA ILE A 260 11.94 12.19 10.95
C ILE A 260 11.92 10.79 10.32
N LEU A 261 13.02 10.34 9.71
CA LEU A 261 13.10 9.01 9.10
C LEU A 261 12.92 7.86 10.11
N GLU A 262 13.44 8.02 11.33
CA GLU A 262 13.31 7.05 12.42
C GLU A 262 11.86 6.93 12.92
N MET A 263 11.05 7.99 12.79
CA MET A 263 9.65 8.01 13.20
C MET A 263 8.71 7.34 12.19
N ILE A 264 9.11 7.20 10.93
CA ILE A 264 8.29 6.56 9.89
C ILE A 264 8.12 5.08 10.22
N ARG A 265 6.87 4.61 10.32
CA ARG A 265 6.52 3.21 10.59
C ARG A 265 5.69 2.62 9.47
N GLY A 266 6.10 1.46 9.00
CA GLY A 266 5.43 0.72 7.92
C GLY A 266 3.98 0.36 8.24
N GLU A 267 3.73 0.06 9.51
CA GLU A 267 2.43 -0.35 10.04
C GLU A 267 1.42 0.79 10.03
N VAL A 268 1.88 2.03 10.24
CA VAL A 268 1.02 3.23 10.15
C VAL A 268 0.60 3.45 8.70
N ILE A 269 1.51 3.27 7.75
CA ILE A 269 1.22 3.37 6.32
C ILE A 269 0.28 2.25 5.88
N GLU A 270 0.52 0.99 6.31
CA GLU A 270 -0.38 -0.15 6.03
C GLU A 270 -1.79 0.14 6.56
N GLN A 271 -1.91 0.70 7.77
CA GLN A 271 -3.21 1.06 8.35
C GLN A 271 -3.89 2.17 7.54
N GLY A 272 -3.17 3.22 7.13
CA GLY A 272 -3.73 4.28 6.29
C GLY A 272 -4.22 3.76 4.92
N LEU A 273 -3.50 2.80 4.34
CA LEU A 273 -3.93 2.09 3.12
C LEU A 273 -5.21 1.29 3.37
N LEU A 274 -5.29 0.55 4.48
CA LEU A 274 -6.48 -0.21 4.87
C LEU A 274 -7.69 0.69 5.10
N ASP A 275 -7.51 1.83 5.75
CA ASP A 275 -8.57 2.81 5.99
C ASP A 275 -9.13 3.35 4.68
N LEU A 276 -8.26 3.69 3.72
CA LEU A 276 -8.67 4.10 2.38
C LEU A 276 -9.34 2.98 1.59
N ALA A 277 -8.85 1.74 1.73
CA ALA A 277 -9.38 0.58 1.04
C ALA A 277 -10.80 0.17 1.50
N GLN A 278 -11.28 0.66 2.65
CA GLN A 278 -12.67 0.50 3.06
C GLN A 278 -13.66 1.17 2.08
N ILE A 279 -13.18 2.13 1.29
CA ILE A 279 -13.98 2.85 0.30
C ILE A 279 -13.75 2.23 -1.08
N GLY A 280 -14.77 1.48 -1.54
CA GLY A 280 -14.72 0.71 -2.79
C GLY A 280 -14.09 -0.66 -2.66
N GLY A 281 -13.72 -1.11 -1.45
CA GLY A 281 -13.14 -2.43 -1.24
C GLY A 281 -14.01 -3.40 -0.44
N GLU A 282 -13.92 -4.68 -0.79
CA GLU A 282 -14.42 -5.79 0.03
C GLU A 282 -13.28 -6.31 0.90
N VAL A 283 -13.36 -6.07 2.22
CA VAL A 283 -12.36 -6.54 3.19
C VAL A 283 -12.76 -7.93 3.66
N GLU A 284 -12.19 -8.99 3.07
CA GLU A 284 -12.26 -10.32 3.69
C GLU A 284 -11.19 -10.43 4.78
N LYS A 285 -11.63 -10.74 6.01
CA LYS A 285 -10.77 -10.85 7.21
C LYS A 285 -9.87 -12.09 7.24
N VAL A 286 -9.72 -12.81 6.14
CA VAL A 286 -8.87 -14.00 6.04
C VAL A 286 -7.79 -13.74 4.99
N ASP A 287 -6.53 -13.79 5.40
CA ASP A 287 -5.32 -13.60 4.57
C ASP A 287 -4.99 -12.18 4.05
N LYS A 288 -5.51 -11.09 4.67
CA LYS A 288 -5.19 -9.69 4.32
C LYS A 288 -5.36 -9.32 2.83
N LYS A 289 -6.23 -10.00 2.08
CA LYS A 289 -6.52 -9.65 0.68
C LYS A 289 -7.63 -8.60 0.67
N VAL A 290 -7.35 -7.45 0.07
CA VAL A 290 -8.34 -6.38 -0.07
C VAL A 290 -8.51 -6.11 -1.55
N ALA A 291 -9.66 -6.53 -2.09
CA ALA A 291 -10.05 -6.20 -3.45
C ALA A 291 -10.63 -4.79 -3.43
N VAL A 292 -10.06 -3.87 -4.22
CA VAL A 292 -10.53 -2.48 -4.31
C VAL A 292 -11.03 -2.20 -5.73
N THR A 293 -12.28 -1.78 -5.84
CA THR A 293 -12.90 -1.26 -7.06
C THR A 293 -13.32 0.18 -6.82
N ARG A 294 -12.49 1.12 -7.26
CA ARG A 294 -12.70 2.55 -7.10
C ARG A 294 -12.41 3.26 -8.42
N LEU A 295 -13.37 3.19 -9.34
CA LEU A 295 -13.22 3.75 -10.67
C LEU A 295 -13.21 5.28 -10.62
N ALA A 296 -12.34 5.94 -11.39
CA ALA A 296 -12.21 7.39 -11.39
C ALA A 296 -13.57 8.12 -11.50
N LEU A 297 -13.83 9.10 -10.62
CA LEU A 297 -15.08 9.87 -10.48
C LEU A 297 -16.33 9.05 -10.13
N SER A 298 -16.21 7.81 -9.67
CA SER A 298 -17.34 7.03 -9.13
C SER A 298 -17.70 7.52 -7.73
N GLU A 299 -18.80 7.02 -7.16
CA GLU A 299 -19.18 7.36 -5.78
C GLU A 299 -18.07 6.99 -4.79
N GLU A 300 -17.41 5.84 -4.99
CA GLU A 300 -16.27 5.37 -4.20
C GLU A 300 -15.05 6.27 -4.34
N ASP A 301 -14.76 6.76 -5.56
CA ASP A 301 -13.65 7.69 -5.82
C ASP A 301 -13.89 9.03 -5.13
N ILE A 302 -15.12 9.56 -5.21
CA ILE A 302 -15.52 10.76 -4.47
C ILE A 302 -15.47 10.54 -2.95
N GLY A 303 -15.88 9.37 -2.46
CA GLY A 303 -15.75 9.00 -1.05
C GLY A 303 -14.29 9.00 -0.58
N ALA A 304 -13.39 8.41 -1.36
CA ALA A 304 -11.96 8.38 -1.07
C ALA A 304 -11.36 9.79 -1.06
N ARG A 305 -11.76 10.65 -2.01
CA ARG A 305 -11.38 12.08 -2.00
C ARG A 305 -11.77 12.74 -0.68
N VAL A 306 -12.98 12.53 -0.17
CA VAL A 306 -13.41 13.14 1.10
C VAL A 306 -12.52 12.70 2.27
N LEU A 307 -12.21 11.39 2.35
CA LEU A 307 -11.32 10.87 3.39
C LEU A 307 -9.91 11.45 3.28
N LEU A 308 -9.32 11.44 2.07
CA LEU A 308 -7.98 11.95 1.82
C LEU A 308 -7.88 13.45 2.12
N LYS A 309 -8.90 14.23 1.77
CA LYS A 309 -8.96 15.66 2.11
C LYS A 309 -8.90 15.88 3.62
N ALA A 310 -9.72 15.16 4.38
CA ALA A 310 -9.71 15.24 5.84
C ALA A 310 -8.35 14.82 6.42
N GLN A 311 -7.74 13.74 5.92
CA GLN A 311 -6.40 13.31 6.35
C GLN A 311 -5.32 14.34 6.01
N MET A 312 -5.41 15.00 4.85
CA MET A 312 -4.48 16.05 4.48
C MET A 312 -4.61 17.28 5.39
N GLU A 313 -5.85 17.70 5.69
CA GLU A 313 -6.14 18.81 6.61
C GLU A 313 -5.65 18.49 8.04
N ASP A 314 -5.92 17.28 8.54
CA ASP A 314 -5.43 16.79 9.84
C ASP A 314 -3.89 16.75 9.91
N ALA A 315 -3.21 16.47 8.79
CA ALA A 315 -1.75 16.51 8.67
C ALA A 315 -1.19 17.94 8.58
N GLY A 316 -2.04 18.98 8.61
CA GLY A 316 -1.63 20.39 8.61
C GLY A 316 -1.45 21.01 7.23
N MET A 317 -2.02 20.39 6.18
CA MET A 317 -2.01 20.95 4.82
C MET A 317 -3.20 21.88 4.55
N GLN A 318 -2.98 22.84 3.66
CA GLN A 318 -4.03 23.62 3.01
C GLN A 318 -4.45 22.86 1.75
N VAL A 319 -5.72 22.45 1.65
CA VAL A 319 -6.17 21.57 0.56
C VAL A 319 -6.99 22.33 -0.48
N GLU A 320 -6.55 22.26 -1.74
CA GLU A 320 -7.29 22.69 -2.92
C GLU A 320 -8.05 21.51 -3.56
N ASP A 321 -9.31 21.75 -3.89
CA ASP A 321 -10.25 20.79 -4.45
C ASP A 321 -10.25 20.87 -5.99
N HIS A 322 -9.28 20.23 -6.63
CA HIS A 322 -9.13 20.24 -8.10
C HIS A 322 -10.11 19.26 -8.76
N PRO A 323 -10.71 19.50 -9.94
CA PRO A 323 -11.70 18.57 -10.51
C PRO A 323 -11.21 17.13 -10.69
N MET A 324 -9.90 16.94 -10.89
CA MET A 324 -9.26 15.62 -11.04
C MET A 324 -8.39 15.16 -9.86
N GLY A 325 -8.51 15.78 -8.68
CA GLY A 325 -7.86 15.30 -7.47
C GLY A 325 -7.82 16.30 -6.32
N LEU A 326 -6.89 16.13 -5.42
CA LEU A 326 -6.60 17.05 -4.32
C LEU A 326 -5.16 17.52 -4.41
N ILE A 327 -4.94 18.78 -4.03
CA ILE A 327 -3.62 19.37 -3.90
C ILE A 327 -3.50 19.86 -2.46
N GLY A 328 -2.79 19.12 -1.62
CA GLY A 328 -2.47 19.49 -0.25
C GLY A 328 -1.15 20.25 -0.19
N VAL A 329 -1.16 21.48 0.31
CA VAL A 329 0.05 22.31 0.46
C VAL A 329 0.45 22.38 1.92
N TYR A 330 1.65 21.92 2.24
CA TYR A 330 2.31 22.16 3.51
C TYR A 330 3.30 23.32 3.35
N PRO A 331 2.98 24.53 3.85
CA PRO A 331 3.78 25.73 3.59
C PRO A 331 5.19 25.60 4.16
N GLY A 332 6.19 25.92 3.35
CA GLY A 332 7.57 26.08 3.79
C GLY A 332 7.81 27.41 4.51
N GLU A 333 9.04 27.65 4.96
CA GLU A 333 9.47 28.94 5.52
C GLU A 333 9.40 30.06 4.48
N ASN A 334 9.60 29.73 3.20
CA ASN A 334 9.42 30.65 2.08
C ASN A 334 8.43 30.05 1.05
N PRO A 335 7.13 30.34 1.17
CA PRO A 335 6.10 29.82 0.28
C PRO A 335 6.22 30.24 -1.19
N ASP A 336 7.00 31.29 -1.49
CA ASP A 336 7.21 31.78 -2.87
C ASP A 336 8.25 30.95 -3.64
N LEU A 337 8.99 30.06 -2.96
CA LEU A 337 9.92 29.17 -3.64
C LEU A 337 9.17 28.04 -4.37
N PRO A 338 9.69 27.58 -5.52
CA PRO A 338 9.11 26.43 -6.22
C PRO A 338 9.00 25.22 -5.29
N ALA A 339 7.84 24.58 -5.27
CA ALA A 339 7.53 23.54 -4.29
C ALA A 339 8.15 22.19 -4.66
N VAL A 340 8.35 21.33 -3.66
CA VAL A 340 8.62 19.91 -3.88
C VAL A 340 7.30 19.17 -3.89
N MET A 341 7.00 18.48 -4.99
CA MET A 341 5.75 17.72 -5.16
C MET A 341 5.96 16.25 -4.85
N LEU A 342 5.07 15.69 -4.05
CA LEU A 342 4.91 14.26 -3.83
C LEU A 342 3.54 13.87 -4.38
N MET A 343 3.45 12.73 -5.06
CA MET A 343 2.17 12.35 -5.65
C MET A 343 1.99 10.85 -5.81
N SER A 344 0.74 10.48 -6.09
CA SER A 344 0.35 9.45 -7.04
C SER A 344 -1.17 9.53 -7.28
N HIS A 345 -1.82 8.41 -7.61
CA HIS A 345 -3.26 8.31 -7.85
C HIS A 345 -4.00 7.49 -6.79
N PHE A 346 -5.31 7.71 -6.67
CA PHE A 346 -6.17 6.95 -5.77
C PHE A 346 -7.32 6.22 -6.46
N ASP A 347 -7.54 6.37 -7.78
CA ASP A 347 -8.44 5.47 -8.51
C ASP A 347 -7.81 4.09 -8.72
N SER A 348 -8.65 3.07 -8.89
CA SER A 348 -8.22 1.69 -9.13
C SER A 348 -8.95 1.07 -10.31
N VAL A 349 -8.36 0.00 -10.85
CA VAL A 349 -9.07 -0.93 -11.74
C VAL A 349 -10.11 -1.76 -10.96
N PRO A 350 -11.12 -2.37 -11.62
CA PRO A 350 -12.00 -3.33 -10.96
C PRO A 350 -11.20 -4.46 -10.31
N ASN A 351 -11.52 -4.79 -9.07
CA ASN A 351 -10.83 -5.82 -8.27
C ASN A 351 -9.30 -5.60 -8.24
N GLY A 352 -8.87 -4.35 -8.10
CA GLY A 352 -7.47 -3.96 -7.91
C GLY A 352 -6.97 -4.28 -6.49
N GLY A 353 -5.70 -3.99 -6.26
CA GLY A 353 -5.11 -4.02 -4.92
C GLY A 353 -5.28 -2.70 -4.19
N MET A 354 -4.90 -2.68 -2.90
CA MET A 354 -4.95 -1.47 -2.09
C MET A 354 -3.67 -0.64 -2.11
N TYR A 355 -2.63 -1.03 -2.86
CA TYR A 355 -1.30 -0.40 -2.81
C TYR A 355 -0.98 0.41 -4.07
N ASP A 356 -1.46 -0.03 -5.24
CA ASP A 356 -1.29 0.65 -6.53
C ASP A 356 -1.76 2.10 -6.47
N GLY A 357 -0.87 3.04 -6.77
CA GLY A 357 -1.06 4.49 -6.59
C GLY A 357 -1.13 4.96 -5.13
N THR A 358 -2.06 4.40 -4.34
CA THR A 358 -2.40 4.84 -2.98
C THR A 358 -1.22 4.84 -2.01
N VAL A 359 -0.23 3.96 -2.20
CA VAL A 359 1.01 3.96 -1.39
C VAL A 359 1.73 5.30 -1.47
N GLY A 360 1.82 5.91 -2.66
CA GLY A 360 2.46 7.21 -2.84
C GLY A 360 1.74 8.31 -2.08
N ILE A 361 0.40 8.28 -2.06
CA ILE A 361 -0.44 9.28 -1.39
C ILE A 361 -0.35 9.13 0.12
N VAL A 362 -0.64 7.94 0.66
CA VAL A 362 -0.67 7.70 2.11
C VAL A 362 0.71 7.95 2.73
N SER A 363 1.79 7.51 2.06
CA SER A 363 3.16 7.81 2.47
C SER A 363 3.44 9.31 2.49
N SER A 364 2.96 10.06 1.50
CA SER A 364 3.17 11.51 1.43
C SER A 364 2.42 12.26 2.55
N ILE A 365 1.19 11.86 2.85
CA ILE A 365 0.40 12.42 3.96
C ILE A 365 1.11 12.13 5.28
N GLU A 366 1.61 10.90 5.49
CA GLU A 366 2.34 10.52 6.70
C GLU A 366 3.62 11.35 6.89
N ILE A 367 4.38 11.59 5.83
CA ILE A 367 5.56 12.45 5.87
C ILE A 367 5.18 13.86 6.35
N VAL A 368 4.15 14.45 5.76
CA VAL A 368 3.71 15.81 6.13
C VAL A 368 3.16 15.84 7.55
N ARG A 369 2.40 14.83 7.98
CA ARG A 369 1.90 14.69 9.36
C ARG A 369 3.06 14.69 10.35
N LEU A 370 4.09 13.88 10.10
CA LEU A 370 5.28 13.85 10.95
C LEU A 370 5.99 15.20 10.97
N LEU A 371 6.18 15.87 9.82
CA LEU A 371 6.76 17.22 9.81
C LEU A 371 5.92 18.21 10.62
N HIS A 372 4.59 18.16 10.49
CA HIS A 372 3.67 19.06 11.17
C HIS A 372 3.68 18.86 12.68
N GLU A 373 3.50 17.63 13.14
CA GLU A 373 3.53 17.25 14.55
C GLU A 373 4.91 17.52 15.16
N ASN A 374 5.98 17.42 14.36
CA ASN A 374 7.34 17.74 14.79
C ASN A 374 7.71 19.22 14.62
N GLY A 375 6.76 20.09 14.27
CA GLY A 375 7.01 21.53 14.09
C GLY A 375 8.12 21.86 13.09
N VAL A 376 8.42 20.94 12.16
CA VAL A 376 9.47 21.09 11.15
C VAL A 376 8.89 21.84 9.96
N ARG A 377 9.43 23.02 9.68
CA ARG A 377 9.18 23.77 8.46
C ARG A 377 10.45 23.74 7.62
N LEU A 378 10.31 23.35 6.36
CA LEU A 378 11.40 23.29 5.40
C LEU A 378 11.44 24.60 4.61
N PRO A 379 12.58 25.00 4.03
CA PRO A 379 12.67 26.23 3.23
C PRO A 379 11.61 26.32 2.13
N ARG A 380 11.41 25.23 1.36
CA ARG A 380 10.36 25.12 0.34
C ARG A 380 9.13 24.42 0.88
N SER A 381 7.97 24.78 0.33
CA SER A 381 6.72 24.05 0.56
C SER A 381 6.79 22.63 0.02
N ILE A 382 6.15 21.70 0.72
CA ILE A 382 5.83 20.37 0.20
C ILE A 382 4.39 20.39 -0.29
N MET A 383 4.16 19.88 -1.50
CA MET A 383 2.82 19.70 -2.06
C MET A 383 2.54 18.21 -2.25
N VAL A 384 1.40 17.73 -1.77
CA VAL A 384 0.92 16.36 -1.97
C VAL A 384 -0.22 16.38 -2.97
N LEU A 385 -0.03 15.72 -4.11
CA LEU A 385 -1.05 15.57 -5.14
C LEU A 385 -1.64 14.16 -5.04
N ALA A 386 -2.92 14.08 -4.71
CA ALA A 386 -3.70 12.84 -4.77
C ALA A 386 -4.62 12.95 -5.98
N LEU A 387 -4.32 12.26 -7.08
CA LEU A 387 -5.02 12.41 -8.35
C LEU A 387 -5.96 11.23 -8.63
N THR A 388 -6.96 11.45 -9.50
CA THR A 388 -7.83 10.39 -10.02
C THR A 388 -7.75 10.34 -11.56
N GLY A 389 -8.06 9.21 -12.14
CA GLY A 389 -8.06 8.98 -13.58
C GLY A 389 -6.68 8.68 -14.15
N GLU A 390 -5.77 8.16 -13.33
CA GLU A 390 -4.54 7.51 -13.82
C GLU A 390 -4.93 6.28 -14.65
N GLU A 391 -5.86 5.48 -14.13
CA GLU A 391 -6.25 4.22 -14.73
C GLU A 391 -7.17 4.45 -15.94
N SER A 392 -6.97 3.68 -17.01
CA SER A 392 -7.87 3.73 -18.17
C SER A 392 -9.21 3.01 -17.98
N ALA A 393 -9.46 2.48 -16.77
CA ALA A 393 -10.53 1.50 -16.53
C ALA A 393 -11.94 2.01 -16.82
N ARG A 394 -12.23 3.29 -16.54
CA ARG A 394 -13.56 3.87 -16.74
C ARG A 394 -13.75 4.57 -18.09
N PHE A 395 -12.77 5.37 -18.51
CA PHE A 395 -12.93 6.27 -19.66
C PHE A 395 -12.13 5.86 -20.91
N ASN A 396 -11.43 4.72 -20.91
CA ASN A 396 -10.52 4.28 -21.99
C ASN A 396 -9.36 5.25 -22.29
N VAL A 397 -9.17 6.26 -21.45
CA VAL A 397 -8.04 7.20 -21.45
C VAL A 397 -7.39 7.14 -20.07
N ALA A 398 -6.05 7.10 -20.03
CA ALA A 398 -5.26 7.01 -18.80
C ALA A 398 -4.56 8.34 -18.52
N LEU A 399 -4.06 8.50 -17.30
CA LEU A 399 -3.27 9.66 -16.83
C LEU A 399 -4.01 10.99 -16.98
N THR A 400 -5.34 10.98 -16.94
CA THR A 400 -6.17 12.17 -17.15
C THR A 400 -6.03 13.16 -16.01
N GLY A 401 -5.84 12.69 -14.77
CA GLY A 401 -5.63 13.57 -13.62
C GLY A 401 -4.34 14.36 -13.71
N SER A 402 -3.20 13.69 -13.85
CA SER A 402 -1.91 14.37 -14.04
C SER A 402 -1.87 15.20 -15.32
N LYS A 403 -2.52 14.75 -16.39
CA LYS A 403 -2.59 15.55 -17.62
C LYS A 403 -3.37 16.85 -17.40
N ALA A 404 -4.52 16.80 -16.73
CA ALA A 404 -5.27 18.00 -16.36
C ALA A 404 -4.40 18.97 -15.54
N VAL A 405 -3.64 18.45 -14.57
CA VAL A 405 -2.80 19.27 -13.69
C VAL A 405 -1.59 19.89 -14.41
N PHE A 406 -0.91 19.16 -15.30
CA PHE A 406 0.38 19.60 -15.86
C PHE A 406 0.36 20.02 -17.33
N GLN A 407 -0.67 19.67 -18.11
CA GLN A 407 -0.72 19.94 -19.55
C GLN A 407 -2.08 20.49 -20.04
N GLY A 408 -3.17 20.19 -19.32
CA GLY A 408 -4.55 20.43 -19.77
C GLY A 408 -5.13 19.29 -20.61
N LEU A 409 -6.45 19.11 -20.50
CA LEU A 409 -7.21 18.10 -21.26
C LEU A 409 -7.81 18.65 -22.56
N THR A 410 -7.79 17.82 -23.60
CA THR A 410 -8.43 18.11 -24.88
C THR A 410 -9.90 17.69 -24.92
N ASP A 411 -10.69 18.24 -25.84
CA ASP A 411 -12.10 17.82 -26.00
C ASP A 411 -12.24 16.32 -26.28
N LYS A 412 -11.31 15.74 -27.06
CA LYS A 412 -11.29 14.31 -27.32
C LYS A 412 -11.14 13.46 -26.04
N GLU A 413 -10.41 13.95 -25.05
CA GLU A 413 -10.20 13.25 -23.78
C GLU A 413 -11.38 13.47 -22.84
N LEU A 414 -11.94 14.68 -22.82
CA LEU A 414 -13.16 14.99 -22.07
C LEU A 414 -14.36 14.20 -22.58
N ASP A 415 -14.45 13.96 -23.89
CA ASP A 415 -15.56 13.24 -24.50
C ASP A 415 -15.31 11.71 -24.52
N ALA A 416 -14.23 11.22 -23.89
CA ALA A 416 -13.93 9.80 -23.79
C ALA A 416 -14.80 9.09 -22.73
N GLY A 417 -15.16 7.83 -22.99
CA GLY A 417 -16.00 7.00 -22.13
C GLY A 417 -16.00 5.53 -22.57
N ARG A 418 -16.60 4.66 -21.77
CA ARG A 418 -16.90 3.27 -22.15
C ARG A 418 -18.31 3.19 -22.73
N PHE A 419 -18.56 2.20 -23.59
CA PHE A 419 -19.89 2.00 -24.18
C PHE A 419 -20.96 1.82 -23.10
N GLY A 420 -21.90 2.77 -23.02
CA GLY A 420 -22.98 2.79 -22.03
C GLY A 420 -22.68 3.53 -20.72
N ASP A 421 -21.43 3.93 -20.49
CA ASP A 421 -21.01 4.75 -19.34
C ASP A 421 -20.96 6.25 -19.71
N LEU A 422 -21.01 7.13 -18.70
CA LEU A 422 -20.82 8.58 -18.87
C LEU A 422 -19.44 8.88 -19.46
N SER A 423 -19.35 9.91 -20.32
CA SER A 423 -18.07 10.51 -20.69
C SER A 423 -17.37 11.17 -19.49
N LEU A 424 -16.06 11.39 -19.57
CA LEU A 424 -15.30 12.11 -18.53
C LEU A 424 -15.92 13.48 -18.22
N ARG A 425 -16.34 14.21 -19.26
CA ARG A 425 -17.04 15.49 -19.15
C ARG A 425 -18.34 15.38 -18.36
N GLU A 426 -19.17 14.39 -18.70
CA GLU A 426 -20.44 14.16 -18.01
C GLU A 426 -20.22 13.71 -16.57
N ALA A 427 -19.21 12.87 -16.30
CA ALA A 427 -18.87 12.43 -14.95
C ALA A 427 -18.37 13.58 -14.07
N LEU A 428 -17.54 14.48 -14.60
CA LEU A 428 -17.12 15.70 -13.90
C LEU A 428 -18.31 16.58 -13.54
N ASN A 429 -19.16 16.88 -14.53
CA ASN A 429 -20.35 17.70 -14.34
C ASN A 429 -21.36 17.06 -13.36
N ALA A 430 -21.53 15.74 -13.41
CA ALA A 430 -22.41 15.01 -12.50
C ALA A 430 -21.92 15.08 -11.03
N ASN A 431 -20.61 15.17 -10.83
CA ASN A 431 -20.01 15.36 -9.51
C ASN A 431 -19.89 16.84 -9.10
N GLY A 432 -20.54 17.76 -9.84
CA GLY A 432 -20.59 19.18 -9.52
C GLY A 432 -19.35 19.99 -9.91
N PHE A 433 -18.40 19.39 -10.63
CA PHE A 433 -17.25 20.09 -11.18
C PHE A 433 -17.57 20.70 -12.55
N ASN A 434 -16.89 21.80 -12.89
CA ASN A 434 -16.94 22.31 -14.24
C ASN A 434 -15.85 21.63 -15.09
N ALA A 435 -16.25 20.82 -16.07
CA ALA A 435 -15.33 20.11 -16.95
C ALA A 435 -14.42 21.03 -17.80
N ASP A 436 -14.73 22.33 -17.88
CA ASP A 436 -13.89 23.30 -18.58
C ASP A 436 -12.64 23.71 -17.78
N ASP A 437 -12.67 23.53 -16.45
CA ASP A 437 -11.60 23.96 -15.55
C ASP A 437 -10.32 23.12 -15.70
N VAL A 438 -10.42 21.92 -16.30
CA VAL A 438 -9.30 20.99 -16.53
C VAL A 438 -8.64 21.14 -17.90
N ARG A 439 -9.09 22.11 -18.72
CA ARG A 439 -8.51 22.35 -20.05
C ARG A 439 -7.14 23.02 -20.01
N ASN A 440 -6.86 23.77 -18.95
CA ASN A 440 -5.59 24.45 -18.76
C ASN A 440 -4.81 23.79 -17.63
N PRO A 441 -3.47 23.72 -17.72
CA PRO A 441 -2.64 23.20 -16.64
C PRO A 441 -2.81 24.06 -15.39
N ARG A 442 -2.85 23.40 -14.23
CA ARG A 442 -2.88 24.03 -12.91
C ARG A 442 -1.52 24.61 -12.52
N PHE A 443 -0.43 23.98 -12.94
CA PHE A 443 0.93 24.41 -12.62
C PHE A 443 1.74 24.72 -13.87
N LYS A 444 2.60 25.73 -13.75
CA LYS A 444 3.71 25.94 -14.67
C LYS A 444 4.95 25.19 -14.18
N PRO A 445 5.87 24.78 -15.07
CA PRO A 445 7.06 24.04 -14.68
C PRO A 445 7.93 24.77 -13.66
N GLU A 446 8.03 26.10 -13.76
CA GLU A 446 8.82 26.93 -12.84
C GLU A 446 8.27 26.99 -11.40
N GLU A 447 7.02 26.59 -11.16
CA GLU A 447 6.41 26.52 -9.83
C GLU A 447 6.80 25.24 -9.08
N VAL A 448 7.48 24.30 -9.74
CA VAL A 448 7.83 22.98 -9.20
C VAL A 448 9.34 22.79 -9.23
N TYR A 449 9.96 22.66 -8.06
CA TYR A 449 11.40 22.41 -7.95
C TYR A 449 11.74 20.98 -8.38
N GLY A 450 10.97 20.01 -7.90
CA GLY A 450 11.07 18.61 -8.28
C GLY A 450 9.86 17.82 -7.83
N LEU A 451 9.54 16.75 -8.57
CA LEU A 451 8.41 15.87 -8.30
C LEU A 451 8.89 14.43 -8.08
N ILE A 452 8.38 13.81 -7.02
CA ILE A 452 8.71 12.44 -6.62
C ILE A 452 7.43 11.62 -6.55
N GLU A 453 7.42 10.46 -7.21
CA GLU A 453 6.34 9.48 -7.06
C GLU A 453 6.90 8.19 -6.44
N LEU A 454 6.35 7.81 -5.28
CA LEU A 454 6.59 6.52 -4.67
C LEU A 454 5.50 5.56 -5.13
N HIS A 455 5.89 4.36 -5.55
CA HIS A 455 4.96 3.41 -6.12
C HIS A 455 5.38 1.96 -5.83
N VAL A 456 4.44 1.01 -5.92
CA VAL A 456 4.78 -0.41 -5.96
C VAL A 456 5.38 -0.78 -7.33
N SER A 457 6.25 -1.77 -7.39
CA SER A 457 6.89 -2.21 -8.65
C SER A 457 5.94 -2.86 -9.65
N GLN A 458 4.73 -3.21 -9.21
CA GLN A 458 3.67 -3.90 -9.97
C GLN A 458 4.12 -5.23 -10.59
N SER A 459 5.23 -5.78 -10.09
CA SER A 459 5.99 -6.87 -10.70
C SER A 459 7.00 -7.44 -9.71
N ASP A 460 7.45 -8.67 -9.94
CA ASP A 460 8.32 -9.39 -9.01
C ASP A 460 9.82 -9.16 -9.25
N PHE A 461 10.23 -8.23 -10.14
CA PHE A 461 11.66 -8.12 -10.46
C PHE A 461 12.52 -7.75 -9.24
N LEU A 462 12.02 -6.88 -8.35
CA LEU A 462 12.71 -6.54 -7.09
C LEU A 462 12.81 -7.76 -6.17
N GLU A 463 11.71 -8.51 -6.05
CA GLU A 463 11.64 -9.74 -5.24
C GLU A 463 12.60 -10.82 -5.78
N GLN A 464 12.58 -11.09 -7.10
CA GLN A 464 13.45 -12.07 -7.76
C GLN A 464 14.93 -11.70 -7.66
N ARG A 465 15.26 -10.40 -7.70
CA ARG A 465 16.64 -9.89 -7.64
C ARG A 465 17.13 -9.62 -6.22
N GLY A 466 16.28 -9.80 -5.20
CA GLY A 466 16.60 -9.50 -3.81
C GLY A 466 16.97 -8.04 -3.58
N LYS A 467 16.25 -7.12 -4.24
CA LYS A 467 16.44 -5.67 -4.13
C LYS A 467 15.32 -5.05 -3.29
N ASP A 468 15.69 -4.10 -2.45
CA ASP A 468 14.74 -3.46 -1.53
C ASP A 468 14.05 -2.24 -2.14
N LEU A 469 14.72 -1.54 -3.06
CA LEU A 469 14.22 -0.36 -3.76
C LEU A 469 14.68 -0.35 -5.22
N ALA A 470 13.89 0.28 -6.10
CA ALA A 470 14.35 0.68 -7.43
C ALA A 470 14.17 2.18 -7.65
N VAL A 471 15.17 2.81 -8.27
CA VAL A 471 15.08 4.18 -8.78
C VAL A 471 14.80 4.11 -10.27
N ILE A 472 13.72 4.73 -10.70
CA ILE A 472 13.28 4.66 -12.09
C ILE A 472 13.96 5.77 -12.90
N GLU A 473 14.63 5.40 -13.99
CA GLU A 473 15.29 6.35 -14.90
C GLU A 473 14.46 6.62 -16.17
N ALA A 474 13.50 5.76 -16.49
CA ALA A 474 12.60 5.93 -17.62
C ALA A 474 11.28 5.18 -17.41
N ILE A 475 10.22 5.66 -18.05
CA ILE A 475 8.93 4.97 -18.12
C ILE A 475 8.66 4.57 -19.58
N ALA A 476 8.40 3.28 -19.80
CA ALA A 476 8.19 2.70 -21.12
C ALA A 476 6.90 3.23 -21.75
N ALA A 477 6.95 3.54 -23.04
CA ALA A 477 5.77 4.06 -23.72
C ALA A 477 4.96 2.95 -24.39
N PRO A 478 3.63 2.96 -24.22
CA PRO A 478 2.76 2.02 -24.90
C PRO A 478 2.53 2.40 -26.37
N ASP A 479 2.26 1.41 -27.19
CA ASP A 479 1.52 1.50 -28.44
C ASP A 479 0.29 0.61 -28.33
N ARG A 480 -0.87 1.24 -28.16
CA ARG A 480 -2.16 0.60 -28.03
C ARG A 480 -2.92 0.61 -29.34
N ARG A 481 -3.48 -0.53 -29.71
CA ARG A 481 -4.19 -0.71 -30.99
C ARG A 481 -5.46 -1.51 -30.79
N GLU A 482 -6.50 -1.07 -31.47
CA GLU A 482 -7.70 -1.84 -31.70
C GLU A 482 -7.65 -2.42 -33.11
N ILE A 483 -7.90 -3.72 -33.22
CA ILE A 483 -7.89 -4.45 -34.47
C ILE A 483 -9.27 -5.05 -34.68
N THR A 484 -9.94 -4.65 -35.75
CA THR A 484 -11.21 -5.21 -36.20
C THR A 484 -10.99 -6.17 -37.36
N ILE A 485 -11.54 -7.37 -37.26
CA ILE A 485 -11.38 -8.46 -38.23
C ILE A 485 -12.75 -8.90 -38.76
N GLY A 486 -12.90 -8.81 -40.08
CA GLY A 486 -14.04 -9.29 -40.85
C GLY A 486 -15.09 -8.23 -41.15
N ASP A 487 -15.88 -8.54 -42.17
CA ASP A 487 -17.07 -7.77 -42.53
C ASP A 487 -18.27 -8.15 -41.66
N PRO A 488 -19.26 -7.27 -41.50
CA PRO A 488 -20.54 -7.63 -40.89
C PRO A 488 -21.11 -8.93 -41.47
N ILE A 489 -21.46 -9.88 -40.60
CA ILE A 489 -22.12 -11.13 -40.92
C ILE A 489 -23.45 -11.20 -40.19
N GLU A 490 -24.42 -11.86 -40.81
CA GLU A 490 -25.72 -12.10 -40.20
C GLU A 490 -25.65 -13.30 -39.24
N PRO A 491 -26.26 -13.20 -38.05
CA PRO A 491 -26.44 -14.33 -37.17
C PRO A 491 -27.24 -15.46 -37.82
N ASP A 492 -26.98 -16.69 -37.39
CA ASP A 492 -27.81 -17.83 -37.78
C ASP A 492 -29.21 -17.68 -37.16
N ILE A 493 -30.24 -17.68 -38.00
CA ILE A 493 -31.64 -17.44 -37.59
C ILE A 493 -32.35 -18.75 -37.16
N GLN A 494 -31.79 -19.92 -37.51
CA GLN A 494 -32.36 -21.22 -37.20
C GLN A 494 -31.34 -22.14 -36.57
N GLU A 495 -31.76 -22.81 -35.49
CA GLU A 495 -30.95 -23.79 -34.78
C GLU A 495 -31.04 -25.16 -35.46
N PRO A 496 -29.90 -25.80 -35.80
CA PRO A 496 -29.92 -27.11 -36.44
C PRO A 496 -30.27 -28.22 -35.44
N PRO A 497 -30.99 -29.26 -35.88
CA PRO A 497 -31.60 -30.26 -35.00
C PRO A 497 -30.62 -31.17 -34.24
N ASN A 498 -29.32 -31.15 -34.56
CA ASN A 498 -28.27 -31.96 -33.93
C ASN A 498 -27.11 -31.11 -33.37
N ALA A 499 -27.38 -29.87 -32.95
CA ALA A 499 -26.38 -29.02 -32.33
C ALA A 499 -26.04 -29.50 -30.90
N ARG A 500 -24.77 -29.42 -30.53
CA ARG A 500 -24.27 -29.59 -29.16
C ARG A 500 -23.50 -28.35 -28.75
N TYR A 501 -23.72 -27.90 -27.53
CA TYR A 501 -23.07 -26.72 -26.97
C TYR A 501 -22.08 -27.12 -25.89
N ILE A 502 -20.85 -26.61 -26.00
CA ILE A 502 -19.78 -26.84 -25.03
C ILE A 502 -19.39 -25.49 -24.49
N ARG A 503 -19.64 -25.25 -23.20
CA ARG A 503 -19.16 -24.08 -22.49
C ARG A 503 -17.78 -24.39 -21.93
N VAL A 504 -16.81 -23.53 -22.24
CA VAL A 504 -15.45 -23.61 -21.71
C VAL A 504 -15.18 -22.38 -20.86
N SER A 505 -14.99 -22.59 -19.57
CA SER A 505 -14.58 -21.54 -18.64
C SER A 505 -13.11 -21.71 -18.31
N ALA A 506 -12.35 -20.63 -18.44
CA ALA A 506 -10.93 -20.54 -18.18
C ALA A 506 -10.68 -19.53 -17.05
N ALA A 507 -9.94 -19.96 -16.03
CA ALA A 507 -9.47 -19.08 -14.96
C ALA A 507 -7.93 -19.12 -14.93
N GLY A 508 -7.35 -17.93 -14.90
CA GLY A 508 -5.94 -17.67 -14.71
C GLY A 508 -5.77 -16.60 -13.65
N GLU A 509 -4.83 -15.68 -13.86
CA GLU A 509 -4.59 -14.61 -12.90
C GLU A 509 -4.42 -13.26 -13.57
N SER A 510 -5.21 -12.29 -13.11
CA SER A 510 -5.12 -10.89 -13.54
C SER A 510 -3.80 -10.28 -13.06
N GLY A 511 -3.27 -9.35 -13.86
CA GLY A 511 -2.01 -8.66 -13.64
C GLY A 511 -1.95 -7.36 -14.46
N HIS A 512 -0.99 -6.48 -14.19
CA HIS A 512 -0.80 -5.27 -15.00
C HIS A 512 -0.09 -5.61 -16.33
N THR A 513 -0.62 -5.17 -17.48
CA THR A 513 -0.13 -5.56 -18.83
C THR A 513 1.31 -5.17 -19.13
N GLY A 514 1.71 -3.98 -18.66
CA GLY A 514 3.08 -3.47 -18.71
C GLY A 514 4.01 -4.10 -17.67
N ALA A 515 3.62 -4.07 -16.39
CA ALA A 515 4.48 -4.53 -15.30
C ALA A 515 4.66 -6.05 -15.18
N THR A 516 3.81 -6.87 -15.78
CA THR A 516 4.03 -8.33 -15.83
C THR A 516 4.63 -8.75 -17.19
N PRO A 517 5.97 -8.82 -17.37
CA PRO A 517 6.58 -9.27 -18.62
C PRO A 517 5.99 -10.56 -19.19
N MET A 518 5.84 -10.59 -20.52
CA MET A 518 5.56 -11.84 -21.25
C MET A 518 6.70 -12.81 -21.01
N GLY A 519 6.40 -14.10 -20.78
CA GLY A 519 7.43 -15.14 -20.63
C GLY A 519 7.91 -15.37 -19.20
N MET A 520 7.50 -14.53 -18.23
CA MET A 520 7.65 -14.85 -16.81
C MET A 520 6.96 -16.17 -16.47
N ARG A 521 7.64 -17.03 -15.71
CA ARG A 521 7.13 -18.34 -15.27
C ARG A 521 5.80 -18.26 -14.52
N ASN A 522 5.49 -17.10 -13.92
CA ASN A 522 4.33 -16.89 -13.04
C ASN A 522 3.14 -16.19 -13.74
N ARG A 523 3.27 -15.81 -15.03
CA ARG A 523 2.20 -15.10 -15.77
C ARG A 523 1.11 -16.09 -16.23
N ALA A 524 -0.13 -15.92 -15.76
CA ALA A 524 -1.27 -16.80 -16.04
C ALA A 524 -2.34 -16.12 -16.91
N ASP A 525 -1.93 -15.67 -18.10
CA ASP A 525 -2.80 -15.00 -19.08
C ASP A 525 -3.71 -16.03 -19.80
N VAL A 526 -5.03 -15.89 -19.68
CA VAL A 526 -5.97 -16.89 -20.23
C VAL A 526 -6.12 -16.80 -21.75
N LEU A 527 -5.94 -15.61 -22.35
CA LEU A 527 -6.25 -15.38 -23.76
C LEU A 527 -5.37 -16.17 -24.74
N PRO A 528 -4.05 -16.28 -24.55
CA PRO A 528 -3.20 -17.13 -25.40
C PRO A 528 -3.61 -18.61 -25.39
N HIS A 529 -4.18 -19.09 -24.29
CA HIS A 529 -4.67 -20.47 -24.19
C HIS A 529 -6.04 -20.64 -24.86
N VAL A 530 -6.97 -19.69 -24.70
CA VAL A 530 -8.23 -19.64 -25.46
C VAL A 530 -7.96 -19.64 -26.96
N ALA A 531 -7.03 -18.79 -27.42
CA ALA A 531 -6.57 -18.76 -28.81
C ALA A 531 -6.04 -20.12 -29.27
N THR A 532 -5.29 -20.83 -28.42
CA THR A 532 -4.76 -22.15 -28.77
C THR A 532 -5.87 -23.19 -28.92
N ILE A 533 -6.88 -23.19 -28.04
CA ILE A 533 -8.05 -24.09 -28.14
C ILE A 533 -8.78 -23.88 -29.48
N ILE A 534 -9.09 -22.62 -29.81
CA ILE A 534 -9.74 -22.24 -31.07
C ILE A 534 -8.91 -22.74 -32.27
N GLY A 535 -7.59 -22.56 -32.22
CA GLY A 535 -6.69 -23.02 -33.28
C GLY A 535 -6.68 -24.54 -33.45
N VAL A 536 -6.69 -25.30 -32.35
CA VAL A 536 -6.74 -26.77 -32.38
C VAL A 536 -8.08 -27.27 -32.94
N VAL A 537 -9.19 -26.70 -32.50
CA VAL A 537 -10.55 -27.04 -32.99
C VAL A 537 -10.67 -26.74 -34.49
N SER A 538 -10.20 -25.57 -34.93
CA SER A 538 -10.24 -25.19 -36.34
C SER A 538 -9.46 -26.16 -37.23
N ARG A 539 -8.31 -26.65 -36.76
CA ARG A 539 -7.49 -27.63 -37.48
C ARG A 539 -8.18 -28.98 -37.58
N GLU A 540 -8.74 -29.48 -36.49
CA GLU A 540 -9.41 -30.78 -36.49
C GLU A 540 -10.68 -30.76 -37.35
N LEU A 541 -11.47 -29.68 -37.27
CA LEU A 541 -12.64 -29.47 -38.14
C LEU A 541 -12.26 -29.55 -39.62
N ARG A 542 -11.17 -28.88 -40.01
CA ARG A 542 -10.72 -28.88 -41.39
C ARG A 542 -10.37 -30.29 -41.87
N LYS A 543 -9.58 -31.02 -41.09
CA LYS A 543 -9.19 -32.40 -41.39
C LYS A 543 -10.42 -33.28 -41.59
N LEU A 544 -11.39 -33.19 -40.68
CA LEU A 544 -12.65 -33.96 -40.80
C LEU A 544 -13.44 -33.58 -42.06
N ARG A 545 -13.49 -32.30 -42.43
CA ARG A 545 -14.14 -31.86 -43.68
C ARG A 545 -13.38 -32.32 -44.93
N GLU A 546 -12.05 -32.29 -44.92
CA GLU A 546 -11.20 -32.84 -46.00
C GLU A 546 -11.43 -34.35 -46.19
N ASP A 547 -11.68 -35.07 -45.10
CA ASP A 547 -12.08 -36.47 -45.09
C ASP A 547 -13.57 -36.69 -45.51
N GLY A 548 -14.29 -35.63 -45.89
CA GLY A 548 -15.67 -35.68 -46.39
C GLY A 548 -16.75 -35.85 -45.32
N ARG A 549 -16.43 -35.60 -44.04
CA ARG A 549 -17.38 -35.74 -42.91
C ARG A 549 -18.35 -34.55 -42.85
N ASP A 550 -19.61 -34.80 -42.50
CA ASP A 550 -20.67 -33.79 -42.35
C ASP A 550 -20.66 -33.22 -40.92
N ILE A 551 -19.79 -32.23 -40.69
CA ILE A 551 -19.55 -31.59 -39.38
C ILE A 551 -19.17 -30.11 -39.54
N ASP A 552 -19.77 -29.27 -38.68
CA ASP A 552 -19.55 -27.84 -38.57
C ASP A 552 -19.32 -27.46 -37.09
N VAL A 553 -18.47 -26.44 -36.87
CA VAL A 553 -18.17 -25.93 -35.52
C VAL A 553 -18.12 -24.41 -35.57
N SER A 554 -18.75 -23.73 -34.62
CA SER A 554 -18.72 -22.27 -34.46
C SER A 554 -18.40 -21.94 -33.01
N VAL A 555 -17.43 -21.05 -32.76
CA VAL A 555 -17.29 -20.44 -31.43
C VAL A 555 -18.14 -19.18 -31.41
N GLY A 556 -19.12 -19.14 -30.51
CA GLY A 556 -20.03 -18.01 -30.37
C GLY A 556 -19.40 -16.90 -29.52
N ARG A 557 -20.16 -16.40 -28.54
CA ARG A 557 -19.71 -15.39 -27.58
C ARG A 557 -18.39 -15.80 -26.91
N ILE A 558 -17.44 -14.86 -26.86
CA ILE A 558 -16.25 -14.93 -25.99
C ILE A 558 -16.37 -13.79 -24.99
N ALA A 559 -16.51 -14.12 -23.72
CA ALA A 559 -16.63 -13.18 -22.62
C ALA A 559 -15.38 -13.22 -21.75
N ILE A 560 -14.69 -12.08 -21.65
CA ILE A 560 -13.61 -11.88 -20.68
C ILE A 560 -14.16 -11.00 -19.56
N SER A 561 -13.91 -11.41 -18.31
CA SER A 561 -14.28 -10.63 -17.12
C SER A 561 -13.30 -9.47 -16.91
N ASP A 562 -13.80 -8.32 -16.44
CA ASP A 562 -13.00 -7.14 -16.05
C ASP A 562 -12.00 -6.63 -17.13
N GLN A 563 -12.43 -6.61 -18.40
CA GLN A 563 -11.60 -6.18 -19.52
C GLN A 563 -11.11 -4.72 -19.36
N SER A 564 -9.80 -4.53 -19.44
CA SER A 564 -9.15 -3.22 -19.57
C SER A 564 -7.88 -3.33 -20.40
N LEU A 565 -7.54 -2.31 -21.19
CA LEU A 565 -6.32 -2.31 -22.02
C LEU A 565 -5.04 -2.49 -21.21
N ASN A 566 -5.03 -2.05 -19.95
CA ASN A 566 -3.90 -2.16 -19.03
C ASN A 566 -3.96 -3.35 -18.06
N LYS A 567 -4.96 -4.24 -18.18
CA LYS A 567 -5.13 -5.44 -17.33
C LYS A 567 -5.02 -6.73 -18.14
N ILE A 568 -4.25 -7.70 -17.63
CA ILE A 568 -4.13 -9.05 -18.19
C ILE A 568 -5.44 -9.80 -17.91
N PRO A 569 -6.05 -10.45 -18.92
CA PRO A 569 -7.24 -11.28 -18.73
C PRO A 569 -7.00 -12.43 -17.76
N GLY A 570 -7.60 -12.35 -16.57
CA GLY A 570 -7.55 -13.40 -15.55
C GLY A 570 -8.69 -14.41 -15.64
N LYS A 571 -9.76 -14.12 -16.38
CA LYS A 571 -10.90 -15.05 -16.55
C LYS A 571 -11.54 -14.85 -17.92
N ALA A 572 -11.77 -15.95 -18.62
CA ALA A 572 -12.45 -15.96 -19.90
C ALA A 572 -13.43 -17.12 -19.99
N GLU A 573 -14.49 -16.93 -20.75
CA GLU A 573 -15.48 -17.96 -21.02
C GLU A 573 -15.91 -17.86 -22.48
N PHE A 574 -16.08 -19.01 -23.12
CA PHE A 574 -16.55 -19.06 -24.49
C PHE A 574 -17.36 -20.33 -24.75
N THR A 575 -18.31 -20.22 -25.66
CA THR A 575 -19.22 -21.31 -26.01
C THR A 575 -18.91 -21.81 -27.43
N VAL A 576 -18.78 -23.13 -27.58
CA VAL A 576 -18.52 -23.82 -28.84
C VAL A 576 -19.76 -24.59 -29.24
N ARG A 577 -20.35 -24.26 -30.39
CA ARG A 577 -21.44 -25.03 -31.02
C ARG A 577 -20.86 -26.00 -32.02
N VAL A 578 -21.15 -27.29 -31.85
CA VAL A 578 -20.76 -28.39 -32.73
C VAL A 578 -22.02 -28.99 -33.35
N GLU A 579 -22.12 -29.05 -34.67
CA GLU A 579 -23.34 -29.48 -35.37
C GLU A 579 -23.02 -30.31 -36.61
N GLY A 580 -23.89 -31.27 -36.96
CA GLY A 580 -23.67 -32.12 -38.13
C GLY A 580 -24.49 -33.40 -38.09
N LYS A 581 -24.39 -34.21 -39.15
CA LYS A 581 -25.01 -35.55 -39.18
C LYS A 581 -24.06 -36.65 -38.70
N ASP A 582 -22.78 -36.35 -38.64
CA ASP A 582 -21.75 -37.30 -38.26
C ASP A 582 -21.44 -37.24 -36.76
N VAL A 583 -22.08 -38.13 -36.01
CA VAL A 583 -21.98 -38.17 -34.54
C VAL A 583 -20.55 -38.50 -34.07
N GLU A 584 -19.84 -39.36 -34.78
CA GLU A 584 -18.46 -39.74 -34.41
C GLU A 584 -17.49 -38.56 -34.62
N ALA A 585 -17.67 -37.80 -35.72
CA ALA A 585 -16.90 -36.59 -35.96
C ALA A 585 -17.17 -35.51 -34.89
N ALA A 586 -18.42 -35.35 -34.47
CA ALA A 586 -18.78 -34.43 -33.38
C ALA A 586 -18.14 -34.83 -32.04
N GLU A 587 -18.19 -36.12 -31.68
CA GLU A 587 -17.53 -36.65 -30.48
C GLU A 587 -16.01 -36.47 -30.52
N ASN A 588 -15.40 -36.57 -31.71
CA ASN A 588 -13.96 -36.31 -31.88
C ASN A 588 -13.62 -34.84 -31.53
N ILE A 589 -14.38 -33.86 -32.01
CA ILE A 589 -14.18 -32.45 -31.65
C ILE A 589 -14.34 -32.21 -30.15
N VAL A 590 -15.39 -32.77 -29.53
CA VAL A 590 -15.62 -32.68 -28.07
C VAL A 590 -14.44 -33.29 -27.31
N SER A 591 -13.96 -34.46 -27.74
CA SER A 591 -12.82 -35.16 -27.14
C SER A 591 -11.52 -34.37 -27.24
N VAL A 592 -11.27 -33.71 -28.38
CA VAL A 592 -10.10 -32.84 -28.57
C VAL A 592 -10.12 -31.65 -27.61
N ILE A 593 -11.27 -30.99 -27.45
CA ILE A 593 -11.44 -29.90 -26.48
C ILE A 593 -11.19 -30.42 -25.06
N ARG A 594 -11.86 -31.52 -24.66
CA ARG A 594 -11.70 -32.13 -23.33
C ARG A 594 -10.26 -32.56 -23.04
N SER A 595 -9.59 -33.18 -24.01
CA SER A 595 -8.20 -33.64 -23.85
C SER A 595 -7.27 -32.46 -23.60
N TYR A 596 -7.45 -31.37 -24.35
CA TYR A 596 -6.65 -30.16 -24.18
C TYR A 596 -6.94 -29.47 -22.84
N THR A 597 -8.21 -29.31 -22.45
CA THR A 597 -8.58 -28.67 -21.17
C THR A 597 -8.12 -29.50 -19.98
N ASN A 598 -8.29 -30.82 -20.02
CA ASN A 598 -7.83 -31.72 -18.95
C ASN A 598 -6.30 -31.72 -18.81
N GLY A 599 -5.57 -31.58 -19.92
CA GLY A 599 -4.10 -31.47 -19.91
C GLY A 599 -3.58 -30.16 -19.31
N LEU A 600 -4.40 -29.10 -19.29
CA LEU A 600 -4.07 -27.81 -18.67
C LEU A 600 -4.55 -27.71 -17.22
N ASN A 601 -5.48 -28.59 -16.81
CA ASN A 601 -6.11 -28.57 -15.48
C ASN A 601 -5.15 -29.15 -14.41
N VAL A 602 -4.16 -28.37 -13.98
CA VAL A 602 -3.28 -28.75 -12.85
C VAL A 602 -3.92 -28.27 -11.55
N ALA A 603 -4.77 -29.09 -10.94
CA ALA A 603 -5.33 -28.80 -9.63
C ALA A 603 -4.23 -28.61 -8.57
N PHE A 604 -4.28 -27.50 -7.83
CA PHE A 604 -3.62 -27.38 -6.54
C PHE A 604 -4.63 -26.84 -5.53
N ASN A 605 -5.01 -27.69 -4.57
CA ASN A 605 -5.67 -27.35 -3.31
C ASN A 605 -5.74 -28.63 -2.47
N LYS A 606 -5.64 -28.62 -1.14
CA LYS A 606 -5.92 -27.59 -0.13
C LYS A 606 -5.15 -28.00 1.16
N GLU A 607 -4.72 -27.03 1.98
CA GLU A 607 -4.15 -27.21 3.34
C GLU A 607 -2.68 -27.69 3.40
N ASP A 608 -1.73 -26.74 3.39
CA ASP A 608 -0.80 -26.50 4.52
C ASP A 608 0.29 -25.48 4.14
N LEU A 609 0.30 -24.37 4.89
CA LEU A 609 1.32 -23.34 4.90
C LEU A 609 2.58 -23.87 5.59
N MET A 610 3.66 -24.08 4.86
CA MET A 610 5.03 -23.71 5.26
C MET A 610 5.93 -23.68 4.01
N TYR A 611 6.52 -22.51 3.76
CA TYR A 611 7.43 -22.24 2.64
C TYR A 611 8.64 -23.18 2.64
N ASP A 612 8.84 -23.91 1.54
CA ASP A 612 10.12 -24.51 1.15
C ASP A 612 10.62 -23.84 -0.14
N TYR A 613 11.78 -23.18 -0.04
CA TYR A 613 12.37 -22.29 -1.06
C TYR A 613 13.24 -23.05 -2.08
N SER A 614 12.73 -24.13 -2.68
CA SER A 614 13.51 -24.91 -3.65
C SER A 614 12.84 -25.19 -5.02
N ASP A 615 11.89 -24.32 -5.44
CA ASP A 615 11.16 -24.25 -6.76
C ASP A 615 9.78 -24.96 -6.75
N PRO A 616 8.64 -24.42 -7.30
CA PRO A 616 8.31 -23.10 -7.91
C PRO A 616 7.00 -22.44 -7.37
N PRO A 617 6.49 -21.33 -7.95
CA PRO A 617 5.02 -21.21 -8.09
C PRO A 617 4.59 -21.01 -9.55
N ARG A 618 4.20 -22.09 -10.24
CA ARG A 618 3.27 -21.97 -11.38
C ARG A 618 1.90 -21.61 -10.80
N ARG A 619 1.39 -20.40 -11.05
CA ARG A 619 -0.03 -20.11 -10.83
C ARG A 619 -0.86 -21.04 -11.73
N THR A 620 -1.85 -21.71 -11.16
CA THR A 620 -2.69 -22.67 -11.89
C THR A 620 -3.61 -21.94 -12.87
N LEU A 621 -3.44 -22.22 -14.16
CA LEU A 621 -4.52 -22.05 -15.12
C LEU A 621 -5.48 -23.23 -14.97
N SER A 622 -6.76 -22.96 -14.79
CA SER A 622 -7.79 -24.00 -14.71
C SER A 622 -8.79 -23.84 -15.85
N PHE A 623 -9.20 -24.97 -16.42
CA PHE A 623 -10.13 -25.04 -17.53
C PHE A 623 -11.19 -26.07 -17.21
N ASN A 624 -12.46 -25.71 -17.38
CA ASN A 624 -13.59 -26.62 -17.29
C ASN A 624 -14.38 -26.56 -18.58
N ALA A 625 -14.69 -27.72 -19.16
CA ALA A 625 -15.51 -27.85 -20.35
C ALA A 625 -16.74 -28.70 -20.02
N THR A 626 -17.93 -28.12 -20.15
CA THR A 626 -19.20 -28.78 -19.84
C THR A 626 -20.15 -28.69 -21.02
N GLU A 627 -20.84 -29.80 -21.32
CA GLU A 627 -21.94 -29.78 -22.29
C GLU A 627 -23.13 -29.02 -21.69
N GLN A 628 -23.79 -28.20 -22.50
CA GLN A 628 -25.00 -27.46 -22.13
C GLN A 628 -26.22 -28.01 -22.88
N GLU A 629 -27.36 -28.06 -22.20
CA GLU A 629 -28.65 -28.46 -22.79
C GLU A 629 -29.27 -27.33 -23.64
N GLU A 630 -29.16 -26.08 -23.19
CA GLU A 630 -29.56 -24.87 -23.95
C GLU A 630 -28.50 -23.76 -23.78
N PRO A 631 -28.16 -23.02 -24.85
CA PRO A 631 -27.26 -21.86 -24.77
C PRO A 631 -27.93 -20.67 -24.07
N ASP A 632 -27.12 -19.74 -23.53
CA ASP A 632 -27.65 -18.51 -22.92
C ASP A 632 -28.38 -17.64 -23.97
N ARG A 633 -29.50 -17.01 -23.59
CA ARG A 633 -30.37 -16.24 -24.53
C ARG A 633 -29.67 -15.08 -25.25
N ASP A 634 -28.57 -14.60 -24.70
CA ASP A 634 -27.76 -13.51 -25.27
C ASP A 634 -26.61 -14.03 -26.15
N GLU A 635 -26.50 -15.34 -26.36
CA GLU A 635 -25.48 -15.93 -27.24
C GLU A 635 -25.90 -15.87 -28.71
N ILE A 636 -25.07 -15.20 -29.51
CA ILE A 636 -25.27 -15.06 -30.94
C ILE A 636 -24.27 -15.96 -31.65
N PHE A 637 -24.78 -16.84 -32.51
CA PHE A 637 -23.98 -17.70 -33.37
C PHE A 637 -24.03 -17.23 -34.81
N TYR A 638 -22.95 -17.53 -35.53
CA TYR A 638 -22.77 -17.19 -36.93
C TYR A 638 -22.35 -18.43 -37.69
N SER A 639 -22.57 -18.42 -39.01
CA SER A 639 -22.17 -19.51 -39.88
C SER A 639 -20.69 -19.87 -39.67
N SER A 640 -20.44 -21.16 -39.38
CA SER A 640 -19.10 -21.69 -39.16
C SER A 640 -18.13 -21.39 -40.31
N LYS A 641 -18.66 -21.31 -41.54
CA LYS A 641 -17.90 -21.04 -42.76
C LYS A 641 -17.32 -19.62 -42.79
N ASP A 642 -17.99 -18.68 -42.12
CA ASP A 642 -17.59 -17.28 -42.09
C ASP A 642 -16.82 -16.92 -40.81
N ILE A 643 -17.22 -17.45 -39.65
CA ILE A 643 -16.65 -17.05 -38.35
C ILE A 643 -15.36 -17.77 -37.97
N MET A 644 -15.25 -19.09 -38.24
CA MET A 644 -14.07 -19.87 -37.84
C MET A 644 -12.76 -19.39 -38.49
N PRO A 645 -12.72 -19.02 -39.79
CA PRO A 645 -11.52 -18.44 -40.39
C PRO A 645 -11.06 -17.16 -39.68
N ARG A 646 -12.01 -16.30 -39.27
CA ARG A 646 -11.72 -15.03 -38.56
C ARG A 646 -11.16 -15.31 -37.17
N GLN A 647 -11.74 -16.26 -36.44
CA GLN A 647 -11.29 -16.63 -35.09
C GLN A 647 -9.92 -17.30 -35.10
N ALA A 648 -9.65 -18.16 -36.09
CA ALA A 648 -8.33 -18.75 -36.28
C ALA A 648 -7.27 -17.67 -36.59
N LEU A 649 -7.62 -16.67 -37.40
CA LEU A 649 -6.77 -15.51 -37.65
C LEU A 649 -6.48 -14.73 -36.36
N ALA A 650 -7.51 -14.37 -35.60
CA ALA A 650 -7.37 -13.67 -34.32
C ALA A 650 -6.48 -14.44 -33.32
N ALA A 651 -6.64 -15.76 -33.23
CA ALA A 651 -5.81 -16.63 -32.40
C ALA A 651 -4.32 -16.63 -32.82
N GLY A 652 -4.05 -16.57 -34.12
CA GLY A 652 -2.70 -16.41 -34.67
C GLY A 652 -2.05 -15.09 -34.23
N ILE A 653 -2.81 -13.99 -34.23
CA ILE A 653 -2.35 -12.67 -33.79
C ILE A 653 -1.97 -12.69 -32.30
N VAL A 654 -2.84 -13.24 -31.45
CA VAL A 654 -2.58 -13.37 -30.00
C VAL A 654 -1.28 -14.14 -29.74
N SER A 655 -1.10 -15.27 -30.42
CA SER A 655 0.11 -16.09 -30.29
C SER A 655 1.35 -15.34 -30.77
N PHE A 656 1.25 -14.63 -31.89
CA PHE A 656 2.34 -13.86 -32.48
C PHE A 656 2.82 -12.71 -31.58
N VAL A 657 1.90 -11.92 -31.01
CA VAL A 657 2.24 -10.84 -30.06
C VAL A 657 3.01 -11.40 -28.87
N ARG A 658 2.53 -12.53 -28.31
CA ARG A 658 3.22 -13.23 -27.22
C ARG A 658 4.61 -13.68 -27.60
N ASP A 659 4.75 -14.36 -28.73
CA ASP A 659 6.00 -15.00 -29.12
C ASP A 659 7.07 -13.95 -29.48
N ILE A 660 6.67 -12.82 -30.08
CA ILE A 660 7.57 -11.68 -30.28
C ILE A 660 8.01 -11.10 -28.94
N ALA A 661 7.08 -10.76 -28.04
CA ALA A 661 7.45 -10.18 -26.75
C ALA A 661 8.42 -11.09 -25.97
N ASN A 662 8.16 -12.41 -25.98
CA ASN A 662 9.05 -13.41 -25.38
C ASN A 662 10.44 -13.46 -26.04
N SER A 663 10.52 -13.30 -27.38
CA SER A 663 11.79 -13.39 -28.11
C SER A 663 12.76 -12.25 -27.79
N TYR A 664 12.25 -11.08 -27.40
CA TYR A 664 13.06 -9.91 -27.05
C TYR A 664 13.33 -9.78 -25.54
N GLN A 665 12.64 -10.57 -24.69
CA GLN A 665 12.79 -10.49 -23.23
C GLN A 665 14.19 -10.88 -22.72
N TYR A 666 14.96 -11.62 -23.51
CA TYR A 666 16.29 -12.13 -23.15
C TYR A 666 17.45 -11.42 -23.87
N GLN A 667 17.15 -10.39 -24.67
CA GLN A 667 18.16 -9.60 -25.36
C GLN A 667 18.50 -8.36 -24.52
N GLU A 668 19.79 -8.11 -24.34
CA GLU A 668 20.29 -6.99 -23.55
C GLU A 668 19.89 -5.66 -24.22
N GLY A 669 19.21 -4.78 -23.49
CA GLY A 669 18.78 -3.46 -23.99
C GLY A 669 17.46 -3.43 -24.77
N THR A 670 16.79 -4.57 -24.98
CA THR A 670 15.46 -4.61 -25.63
C THR A 670 14.36 -4.75 -24.59
N ASN A 671 14.10 -3.67 -23.86
CA ASN A 671 13.04 -3.58 -22.85
C ASN A 671 11.66 -3.52 -23.53
N ILE A 672 11.11 -4.64 -24.01
CA ILE A 672 9.79 -4.69 -24.65
C ILE A 672 8.86 -5.69 -23.97
N VAL A 673 7.60 -5.29 -23.79
CA VAL A 673 6.50 -6.12 -23.29
C VAL A 673 5.32 -5.97 -24.26
N GLY A 674 4.56 -7.04 -24.52
CA GLY A 674 3.42 -6.96 -25.43
C GLY A 674 2.32 -7.94 -25.10
N THR A 675 1.06 -7.52 -25.09
CA THR A 675 -0.07 -8.39 -24.75
C THR A 675 -1.32 -8.04 -25.54
N VAL A 676 -2.26 -9.00 -25.60
CA VAL A 676 -3.62 -8.77 -26.07
C VAL A 676 -4.51 -8.74 -24.84
N SER A 677 -5.09 -7.58 -24.55
CA SER A 677 -5.79 -7.30 -23.28
C SER A 677 -7.31 -7.42 -23.39
N THR A 678 -7.85 -7.34 -24.62
CA THR A 678 -9.30 -7.48 -24.87
C THR A 678 -9.57 -8.35 -26.08
N TYR A 679 -10.68 -9.09 -26.04
CA TYR A 679 -11.20 -9.91 -27.14
C TYR A 679 -12.71 -9.95 -27.00
N HIS A 680 -13.44 -9.52 -28.04
CA HIS A 680 -14.88 -9.73 -28.12
C HIS A 680 -15.36 -9.82 -29.57
N ILE A 681 -16.58 -10.34 -29.73
CA ILE A 681 -17.30 -10.40 -31.01
C ILE A 681 -18.47 -9.44 -30.90
N ASN A 682 -18.58 -8.48 -31.83
CA ASN A 682 -19.69 -7.54 -31.83
C ASN A 682 -20.98 -8.16 -32.40
N GLU A 683 -22.10 -7.44 -32.35
CA GLU A 683 -23.42 -7.88 -32.84
C GLU A 683 -23.47 -8.19 -34.35
N LYS A 684 -22.44 -7.77 -35.09
CA LYS A 684 -22.28 -8.01 -36.53
C LYS A 684 -21.28 -9.12 -36.82
N GLY A 685 -20.81 -9.86 -35.82
CA GLY A 685 -19.87 -10.98 -35.98
C GLY A 685 -18.46 -10.56 -36.41
N GLN A 686 -18.07 -9.31 -36.15
CA GLN A 686 -16.69 -8.85 -36.31
C GLN A 686 -15.92 -9.10 -35.02
N ILE A 687 -14.65 -9.52 -35.14
CA ILE A 687 -13.78 -9.77 -33.98
C ILE A 687 -12.98 -8.51 -33.70
N ILE A 688 -13.00 -8.05 -32.44
CA ILE A 688 -12.28 -6.87 -31.99
C ILE A 688 -11.23 -7.28 -30.95
N LEU A 689 -9.96 -6.93 -31.23
CA LEU A 689 -8.80 -7.19 -30.37
C LEU A 689 -8.18 -5.89 -29.88
N GLY A 690 -7.94 -5.77 -28.58
CA GLY A 690 -7.13 -4.70 -27.98
C GLY A 690 -5.72 -5.19 -27.70
N ILE A 691 -4.72 -4.55 -28.30
CA ILE A 691 -3.30 -4.91 -28.20
C ILE A 691 -2.54 -3.77 -27.52
N ASP A 692 -1.68 -4.08 -26.54
CA ASP A 692 -0.80 -3.14 -25.83
C ASP A 692 0.66 -3.61 -25.94
N ILE A 693 1.51 -2.84 -26.62
CA ILE A 693 2.94 -3.12 -26.79
C ILE A 693 3.75 -1.97 -26.21
N ARG A 694 4.64 -2.23 -25.25
CA ARG A 694 5.41 -1.21 -24.52
C ARG A 694 6.90 -1.40 -24.67
N SER A 695 7.64 -0.31 -24.83
CA SER A 695 9.11 -0.36 -24.73
C SER A 695 9.71 0.98 -24.32
N THR A 696 10.90 0.95 -23.71
CA THR A 696 11.76 2.14 -23.58
C THR A 696 12.55 2.44 -24.85
N ASN A 697 12.60 1.52 -25.83
CA ASN A 697 13.24 1.72 -27.13
C ASN A 697 12.17 1.85 -28.23
N LEU A 698 12.03 3.06 -28.77
CA LEU A 698 11.01 3.39 -29.76
C LEU A 698 11.20 2.64 -31.09
N GLU A 699 12.44 2.46 -31.53
CA GLU A 699 12.76 1.75 -32.77
C GLU A 699 12.34 0.29 -32.68
N VAL A 700 12.67 -0.37 -31.56
CA VAL A 700 12.30 -1.77 -31.30
C VAL A 700 10.78 -1.93 -31.24
N ARG A 701 10.07 -1.05 -30.51
CA ARG A 701 8.60 -1.08 -30.43
C ARG A 701 7.94 -0.88 -31.80
N ASN A 702 8.40 0.11 -32.56
CA ASN A 702 7.84 0.44 -33.86
C ASN A 702 8.11 -0.68 -34.88
N ALA A 703 9.29 -1.30 -34.83
CA ALA A 703 9.62 -2.46 -35.65
C ALA A 703 8.71 -3.65 -35.34
N VAL A 704 8.50 -3.96 -34.06
CA VAL A 704 7.59 -5.03 -33.62
C VAL A 704 6.15 -4.76 -34.06
N THR A 705 5.67 -3.53 -33.86
CA THR A 705 4.33 -3.11 -34.27
C THR A 705 4.15 -3.20 -35.78
N SER A 706 5.12 -2.70 -36.56
CA SER A 706 5.06 -2.73 -38.02
C SER A 706 5.06 -4.16 -38.55
N LYS A 707 5.89 -5.03 -37.97
CA LYS A 707 5.94 -6.46 -38.31
C LYS A 707 4.62 -7.15 -38.00
N MET A 708 3.97 -6.83 -36.88
CA MET A 708 2.63 -7.29 -36.55
C MET A 708 1.61 -6.86 -37.59
N GLU A 709 1.55 -5.58 -37.93
CA GLU A 709 0.63 -5.09 -38.95
C GLU A 709 0.87 -5.72 -40.32
N GLU A 710 2.13 -5.91 -40.71
CA GLU A 710 2.47 -6.54 -41.99
C GLU A 710 1.97 -7.99 -42.04
N VAL A 711 2.20 -8.76 -40.98
CA VAL A 711 1.71 -10.14 -40.87
C VAL A 711 0.19 -10.17 -40.96
N ILE A 712 -0.51 -9.32 -40.23
CA ILE A 712 -1.98 -9.23 -40.26
C ILE A 712 -2.51 -8.81 -41.64
N LYS A 713 -1.86 -7.84 -42.28
CA LYS A 713 -2.19 -7.41 -43.66
C LYS A 713 -1.97 -8.52 -44.68
N LYS A 714 -0.91 -9.34 -44.53
CA LYS A 714 -0.69 -10.51 -45.39
C LYS A 714 -1.76 -11.56 -45.18
N LEU A 715 -2.17 -11.79 -43.93
CA LEU A 715 -3.20 -12.76 -43.57
C LEU A 715 -4.61 -12.37 -44.07
N SER A 716 -4.86 -11.07 -44.30
CA SER A 716 -6.17 -10.54 -44.73
C SER A 716 -6.35 -10.43 -46.26
N LYS A 717 -5.28 -10.53 -47.06
CA LYS A 717 -5.30 -10.13 -48.49
C LYS A 717 -5.26 -11.24 -49.56
N GLY A 718 -5.33 -12.55 -49.29
CA GLY A 718 -5.44 -13.48 -50.43
C GLY A 718 -5.48 -14.99 -50.22
N PRO A 719 -5.84 -15.70 -51.31
CA PRO A 719 -6.06 -17.14 -51.36
C PRO A 719 -4.70 -17.88 -51.42
N ASN A 720 -4.47 -18.81 -50.47
CA ASN A 720 -3.25 -19.60 -50.21
C ASN A 720 -2.22 -19.05 -49.18
N THR A 721 -2.65 -18.42 -48.09
CA THR A 721 -1.82 -18.24 -46.89
C THR A 721 -1.40 -19.61 -46.30
N THR A 722 -0.12 -19.84 -46.02
CA THR A 722 0.41 -20.88 -45.08
C THR A 722 1.36 -20.21 -44.08
N LEU A 723 1.00 -19.99 -42.81
CA LEU A 723 2.00 -19.71 -41.74
C LEU A 723 2.61 -21.04 -41.26
N ILE A 724 3.85 -21.12 -40.75
CA ILE A 724 4.44 -22.23 -39.96
C ILE A 724 5.36 -21.57 -38.91
N LEU A 725 5.20 -21.82 -37.60
CA LEU A 725 6.19 -21.47 -36.58
C LEU A 725 6.85 -22.74 -36.06
N GLN A 726 8.03 -23.07 -36.56
CA GLN A 726 8.92 -24.12 -36.02
C GLN A 726 10.11 -23.41 -35.34
N LYS A 727 10.38 -23.75 -34.07
CA LYS A 727 11.42 -23.13 -33.24
C LYS A 727 12.79 -23.75 -33.57
N GLU A 728 13.50 -23.27 -34.59
CA GLU A 728 14.94 -23.58 -34.76
C GLU A 728 15.76 -22.55 -33.96
N PHE A 729 16.25 -22.98 -32.80
CA PHE A 729 17.46 -22.41 -32.21
C PHE A 729 18.63 -23.00 -32.99
N ASP A 730 19.13 -22.29 -34.00
CA ASP A 730 20.45 -22.57 -34.52
C ASP A 730 21.38 -21.38 -34.27
N GLU A 731 22.49 -21.73 -33.62
CA GLU A 731 23.73 -20.98 -33.36
C GLU A 731 23.78 -19.99 -32.19
N LEU A 732 23.93 -20.51 -30.96
CA LEU A 732 24.92 -20.04 -29.97
C LEU A 732 25.50 -21.25 -29.19
N PRO A 733 26.78 -21.23 -28.77
CA PRO A 733 27.63 -22.42 -28.64
C PRO A 733 27.56 -23.10 -27.26
N ASN A 734 27.70 -24.43 -27.26
CA ASN A 734 28.11 -25.30 -26.15
C ASN A 734 27.51 -25.03 -24.75
N LEU A 735 26.36 -25.65 -24.50
CA LEU A 735 25.92 -26.06 -23.15
C LEU A 735 25.68 -27.59 -23.11
N ALA A 736 26.57 -28.34 -23.76
CA ALA A 736 26.75 -29.75 -23.43
C ALA A 736 27.57 -29.81 -22.12
N ASP A 737 26.86 -29.86 -20.99
CA ASP A 737 27.27 -30.57 -19.76
C ASP A 737 26.48 -30.04 -18.56
N ARG A 738 25.30 -30.64 -18.31
CA ARG A 738 24.80 -31.01 -16.98
C ARG A 738 23.49 -31.79 -17.12
N ALA A 739 23.62 -33.11 -17.00
CA ALA A 739 22.59 -34.12 -16.79
C ALA A 739 21.73 -33.78 -15.53
N ILE A 740 20.56 -34.36 -15.26
CA ILE A 740 20.31 -35.78 -14.98
C ILE A 740 18.80 -36.07 -15.02
N SER A 741 18.51 -37.29 -15.47
CA SER A 741 17.27 -38.07 -15.45
C SER A 741 16.23 -37.80 -14.36
N SER A 742 14.97 -37.64 -14.77
CA SER A 742 13.83 -38.45 -14.31
C SER A 742 12.55 -37.98 -15.02
N SER A 743 11.59 -38.90 -15.13
CA SER A 743 10.31 -38.81 -15.83
C SER A 743 9.42 -37.61 -15.44
N SER A 744 9.59 -36.47 -16.10
CA SER A 744 8.59 -35.40 -16.10
C SER A 744 8.06 -35.19 -17.51
N ARG A 745 6.77 -35.49 -17.70
CA ARG A 745 6.11 -35.56 -19.01
C ARG A 745 5.70 -34.18 -19.57
N PHE A 746 6.13 -33.05 -18.97
CA PHE A 746 5.73 -31.71 -19.40
C PHE A 746 6.79 -30.64 -19.09
N GLY A 747 7.78 -30.52 -19.98
CA GLY A 747 8.54 -29.28 -20.19
C GLY A 747 7.68 -28.21 -20.91
N PRO A 748 8.19 -26.99 -21.13
CA PRO A 748 7.41 -25.91 -21.74
C PRO A 748 6.99 -26.35 -23.14
N VAL A 749 5.68 -26.52 -23.35
CA VAL A 749 5.13 -26.83 -24.67
C VAL A 749 5.38 -25.62 -25.58
N PRO A 750 6.21 -25.72 -26.63
CA PRO A 750 6.31 -24.67 -27.65
C PRO A 750 5.04 -24.75 -28.51
N ALA A 751 4.30 -23.64 -28.64
CA ALA A 751 3.15 -23.59 -29.54
C ALA A 751 3.62 -23.22 -30.96
N PHE A 752 3.41 -24.13 -31.90
CA PHE A 752 3.61 -23.94 -33.35
C PHE A 752 2.36 -23.30 -33.95
N VAL A 753 2.48 -22.29 -34.81
CA VAL A 753 1.36 -21.73 -35.60
C VAL A 753 1.55 -22.15 -37.06
N ARG A 754 0.71 -23.06 -37.59
CA ARG A 754 0.64 -23.32 -39.05
C ARG A 754 -0.72 -22.85 -39.64
N ILE A 755 -0.76 -21.75 -40.40
CA ILE A 755 -2.01 -21.16 -40.97
C ILE A 755 -2.12 -21.48 -42.46
N SER A 756 -2.54 -22.68 -42.89
CA SER A 756 -2.90 -22.89 -44.31
C SER A 756 -4.29 -22.32 -44.62
N SER A 757 -4.52 -21.74 -45.80
CA SER A 757 -5.76 -21.06 -46.16
C SER A 757 -6.44 -21.73 -47.34
N GLU A 758 -7.73 -21.97 -47.15
CA GLU A 758 -8.73 -21.97 -48.22
C GLU A 758 -9.97 -21.23 -47.68
N GLY A 759 -9.78 -19.98 -47.22
CA GLY A 759 -10.84 -19.17 -46.59
C GLY A 759 -10.99 -17.79 -47.23
N PRO A 760 -12.19 -17.18 -47.18
CA PRO A 760 -12.50 -15.93 -47.86
C PRO A 760 -11.65 -14.75 -47.36
N VAL A 761 -11.51 -13.73 -48.20
CA VAL A 761 -10.84 -12.46 -47.90
C VAL A 761 -11.52 -11.82 -46.69
N VAL A 762 -10.76 -11.57 -45.62
CA VAL A 762 -11.27 -10.98 -44.38
C VAL A 762 -10.76 -9.55 -44.29
N ASN A 763 -11.66 -8.56 -44.35
CA ASN A 763 -11.29 -7.16 -44.17
C ASN A 763 -10.66 -6.93 -42.78
N TYR A 764 -9.64 -6.08 -42.72
CA TYR A 764 -8.92 -5.71 -41.51
C TYR A 764 -8.87 -4.20 -41.38
N GLU A 765 -9.18 -3.71 -40.19
CA GLU A 765 -8.98 -2.32 -39.80
C GLU A 765 -8.12 -2.26 -38.53
N SER A 766 -7.05 -1.45 -38.57
CA SER A 766 -6.27 -1.09 -37.39
C SER A 766 -6.55 0.33 -37.02
N ARG A 767 -6.88 0.56 -35.77
CA ARG A 767 -6.96 1.90 -35.22
C ARG A 767 -5.97 2.02 -34.06
N ARG A 768 -5.07 2.99 -34.15
CA ARG A 768 -4.24 3.38 -33.02
C ARG A 768 -5.14 4.06 -31.97
N LEU A 769 -5.04 3.59 -30.73
CA LEU A 769 -5.84 4.12 -29.62
C LEU A 769 -5.14 5.32 -28.96
N PRO A 770 -5.88 6.20 -28.28
CA PRO A 770 -5.29 7.24 -27.43
C PRO A 770 -4.35 6.63 -26.38
N GLY A 771 -3.33 7.40 -25.97
CA GLY A 771 -2.33 6.97 -24.98
C GLY A 771 -1.03 6.38 -25.54
N SER A 772 -0.95 6.12 -26.86
CA SER A 772 0.33 5.73 -27.47
C SER A 772 1.32 6.91 -27.55
N GLY A 773 2.55 6.76 -27.05
CA GLY A 773 3.49 7.88 -26.89
C GLY A 773 4.97 7.55 -27.07
N GLU A 774 5.85 8.47 -26.68
CA GLU A 774 7.29 8.26 -26.55
C GLU A 774 7.68 7.93 -25.10
N PRO A 775 8.73 7.11 -24.88
CA PRO A 775 9.23 6.82 -23.53
C PRO A 775 9.53 8.12 -22.78
N THR A 776 9.21 8.16 -21.50
CA THR A 776 9.45 9.36 -20.70
C THR A 776 10.68 9.14 -19.82
N LEU A 777 11.71 9.95 -20.02
CA LEU A 777 12.91 9.91 -19.19
C LEU A 777 12.68 10.67 -17.88
N MET A 778 13.21 10.15 -16.78
CA MET A 778 13.26 10.85 -15.50
C MET A 778 14.46 11.81 -15.48
N ASP A 779 14.43 12.83 -14.62
CA ASP A 779 15.53 13.79 -14.50
C ASP A 779 16.76 13.08 -13.94
N ARG A 780 17.87 13.12 -14.70
CA ARG A 780 19.07 12.37 -14.34
C ARG A 780 19.68 12.82 -13.01
N ARG A 781 19.59 14.12 -12.69
CA ARG A 781 20.10 14.67 -11.42
C ARG A 781 19.31 14.11 -10.26
N LEU A 782 17.99 14.02 -10.40
CA LEU A 782 17.13 13.40 -9.40
C LEU A 782 17.38 11.90 -9.26
N VAL A 783 17.52 11.16 -10.36
CA VAL A 783 17.90 9.73 -10.32
C VAL A 783 19.20 9.53 -9.53
N ASP A 784 20.24 10.30 -9.84
CA ASP A 784 21.54 10.17 -9.17
C ASP A 784 21.48 10.64 -7.71
N LEU A 785 20.68 11.65 -7.38
CA LEU A 785 20.44 12.10 -6.01
C LEU A 785 19.70 11.06 -5.18
N THR A 786 18.63 10.46 -5.71
CA THR A 786 17.83 9.46 -5.00
C THR A 786 18.70 8.28 -4.57
N LYS A 787 19.62 7.82 -5.45
CA LYS A 787 20.60 6.79 -5.09
C LYS A 787 21.50 7.21 -3.93
N LYS A 788 22.05 8.43 -4.00
CA LYS A 788 22.92 8.97 -2.95
C LYS A 788 22.20 9.08 -1.62
N VAL A 789 20.94 9.52 -1.62
CA VAL A 789 20.11 9.62 -0.42
C VAL A 789 19.84 8.24 0.18
N ILE A 790 19.48 7.25 -0.65
CA ILE A 790 19.28 5.86 -0.19
C ILE A 790 20.56 5.29 0.45
N GLU A 791 21.73 5.54 -0.16
CA GLU A 791 23.02 5.13 0.37
C GLU A 791 23.39 5.86 1.67
N GLN A 792 23.24 7.18 1.70
CA GLN A 792 23.57 8.05 2.83
C GLN A 792 22.80 7.65 4.09
N TYR A 793 21.49 7.43 3.94
CA TYR A 793 20.60 7.08 5.06
C TYR A 793 20.46 5.57 5.27
N LYS A 794 21.24 4.76 4.55
CA LYS A 794 21.28 3.28 4.67
C LYS A 794 19.89 2.64 4.56
N LEU A 795 19.10 3.08 3.59
CA LEU A 795 17.69 2.67 3.42
C LEU A 795 17.53 1.33 2.69
N GLY A 796 18.61 0.60 2.45
CA GLY A 796 18.59 -0.72 1.81
C GLY A 796 19.32 -0.77 0.48
N SER A 797 19.25 -1.94 -0.16
CA SER A 797 19.79 -2.18 -1.49
C SER A 797 18.91 -1.55 -2.57
N CYS A 798 19.54 -0.86 -3.52
CA CYS A 798 18.86 -0.16 -4.60
C CYS A 798 19.38 -0.61 -5.97
N GLU A 799 18.51 -0.65 -6.98
CA GLU A 799 18.90 -0.70 -8.40
C GLU A 799 18.35 0.50 -9.17
N VAL A 800 18.97 0.83 -10.30
CA VAL A 800 18.40 1.80 -11.27
C VAL A 800 17.82 1.01 -12.42
N THR A 801 16.58 1.28 -12.78
CA THR A 801 15.88 0.56 -13.84
C THR A 801 14.78 1.41 -14.48
N PHE A 802 13.91 0.83 -15.29
CA PHE A 802 12.78 1.51 -15.92
C PHE A 802 11.45 0.96 -15.38
N SER A 803 10.39 1.77 -15.44
CA SER A 803 9.03 1.28 -15.25
C SER A 803 8.43 0.87 -16.60
N PRO A 804 7.93 -0.36 -16.76
CA PRO A 804 7.15 -0.75 -17.93
C PRO A 804 5.68 -0.29 -17.86
N ALA A 805 5.20 0.14 -16.69
CA ALA A 805 3.83 0.60 -16.46
C ALA A 805 3.66 2.09 -16.77
N GLY A 806 2.41 2.53 -16.89
CA GLY A 806 2.10 3.95 -16.99
C GLY A 806 2.11 4.54 -15.58
N HIS A 807 2.50 5.80 -15.43
CA HIS A 807 2.34 6.54 -14.18
C HIS A 807 2.11 8.01 -14.47
N ASP A 808 1.44 8.69 -13.56
CA ASP A 808 1.17 10.12 -13.63
C ASP A 808 2.45 10.95 -13.83
N THR A 809 3.59 10.49 -13.29
CA THR A 809 4.89 11.18 -13.39
C THR A 809 5.26 11.48 -14.84
N GLN A 810 4.80 10.66 -15.79
CA GLN A 810 5.05 10.89 -17.21
C GLN A 810 4.57 12.25 -17.70
N ASN A 811 3.42 12.72 -17.20
CA ASN A 811 2.83 13.97 -17.67
C ASN A 811 3.54 15.20 -17.09
N ALA A 812 4.02 15.11 -15.85
CA ALA A 812 4.87 16.13 -15.26
C ALA A 812 6.23 16.23 -15.98
N ALA A 813 6.89 15.10 -16.21
CA ALA A 813 8.16 15.06 -16.94
C ALA A 813 8.03 15.63 -18.37
N ARG A 814 6.95 15.29 -19.09
CA ARG A 814 6.66 15.85 -20.42
C ARG A 814 6.35 17.35 -20.39
N ALA A 815 5.87 17.88 -19.27
CA ALA A 815 5.70 19.31 -19.06
C ALA A 815 7.03 20.04 -18.77
N GLY A 816 8.14 19.31 -18.62
CA GLY A 816 9.46 19.89 -18.31
C GLY A 816 9.75 20.02 -16.82
N ILE A 817 8.95 19.40 -15.96
CA ILE A 817 9.18 19.35 -14.51
C ILE A 817 10.24 18.28 -14.21
N PRO A 818 11.28 18.57 -13.41
CA PRO A 818 12.23 17.55 -12.96
C PRO A 818 11.53 16.48 -12.13
N THR A 819 11.54 15.23 -12.57
CA THR A 819 10.83 14.13 -11.88
C THR A 819 11.68 12.90 -11.66
N VAL A 820 11.32 12.10 -10.64
CA VAL A 820 11.87 10.74 -10.42
C VAL A 820 10.83 9.86 -9.73
N MET A 821 10.93 8.54 -9.93
CA MET A 821 10.12 7.58 -9.18
C MET A 821 10.97 6.64 -8.33
N ILE A 822 10.38 6.20 -7.22
CA ILE A 822 10.92 5.19 -6.31
C ILE A 822 9.95 4.02 -6.28
N PHE A 823 10.44 2.82 -6.53
CA PHE A 823 9.67 1.58 -6.45
C PHE A 823 10.00 0.80 -5.18
N ILE A 824 8.96 0.27 -4.53
CA ILE A 824 9.06 -0.77 -3.50
C ILE A 824 8.63 -2.14 -4.07
N PRO A 825 9.05 -3.26 -3.46
CA PRO A 825 8.72 -4.59 -3.95
C PRO A 825 7.22 -4.90 -3.90
N SER A 826 6.67 -5.38 -5.01
CA SER A 826 5.42 -6.13 -5.04
C SER A 826 5.70 -7.60 -4.74
N ARG A 827 5.21 -8.08 -3.59
CA ARG A 827 5.32 -9.48 -3.13
C ARG A 827 4.30 -10.38 -3.83
N ASN A 828 4.19 -11.63 -3.38
CA ASN A 828 3.26 -12.63 -3.93
C ASN A 828 3.49 -12.91 -5.43
N GLY A 829 4.75 -12.84 -5.88
CA GLY A 829 5.09 -12.99 -7.29
C GLY A 829 4.68 -11.77 -8.12
N GLY A 830 4.74 -10.57 -7.54
CA GLY A 830 4.53 -9.32 -8.28
C GLY A 830 3.09 -9.04 -8.63
N ALA A 831 2.15 -9.53 -7.82
CA ALA A 831 0.72 -9.31 -8.06
C ALA A 831 0.42 -7.81 -8.06
N SER A 832 -0.27 -7.33 -9.09
CA SER A 832 -0.85 -5.99 -9.18
C SER A 832 -2.05 -6.03 -10.12
N HIS A 833 -2.95 -5.05 -10.06
CA HIS A 833 -4.30 -5.12 -10.69
C HIS A 833 -5.06 -6.39 -10.26
N ASN A 834 -4.83 -6.80 -9.01
CA ASN A 834 -5.28 -8.06 -8.44
C ASN A 834 -5.41 -7.91 -6.92
N PRO A 835 -6.44 -8.49 -6.27
CA PRO A 835 -6.63 -8.38 -4.81
C PRO A 835 -5.50 -9.00 -3.97
N ARG A 836 -4.61 -9.79 -4.58
CA ARG A 836 -3.43 -10.39 -3.95
C ARG A 836 -2.20 -9.47 -3.93
N GLU A 837 -2.30 -8.27 -4.50
CA GLU A 837 -1.26 -7.25 -4.40
C GLU A 837 -0.88 -7.06 -2.94
N TYR A 838 0.42 -7.06 -2.67
CA TYR A 838 0.95 -7.00 -1.31
C TYR A 838 2.35 -6.42 -1.31
N SER A 839 2.60 -5.49 -0.40
CA SER A 839 3.93 -5.07 0.02
C SER A 839 4.00 -5.17 1.53
N THR A 840 5.14 -5.61 2.08
CA THR A 840 5.25 -5.77 3.53
C THR A 840 5.29 -4.41 4.23
N PRO A 841 4.87 -4.30 5.50
CA PRO A 841 5.07 -3.08 6.28
C PRO A 841 6.52 -2.59 6.25
N GLU A 842 7.49 -3.50 6.27
CA GLU A 842 8.90 -3.13 6.14
C GLU A 842 9.21 -2.43 4.81
N ASP A 843 8.70 -2.96 3.69
CA ASP A 843 8.84 -2.35 2.36
C ASP A 843 8.17 -0.96 2.32
N LEU A 844 6.96 -0.83 2.87
CA LEU A 844 6.23 0.44 2.95
C LEU A 844 7.02 1.48 3.73
N GLY A 845 7.52 1.11 4.91
CA GLY A 845 8.31 2.00 5.75
C GLY A 845 9.62 2.40 5.07
N ARG A 846 10.27 1.47 4.37
CA ARG A 846 11.52 1.71 3.64
C ARG A 846 11.33 2.66 2.46
N GLY A 847 10.31 2.42 1.63
CA GLY A 847 9.96 3.31 0.52
C GLY A 847 9.57 4.70 0.98
N THR A 848 8.79 4.79 2.07
CA THR A 848 8.38 6.07 2.65
C THR A 848 9.56 6.84 3.23
N ARG A 849 10.54 6.17 3.86
CA ARG A 849 11.79 6.82 4.28
C ARG A 849 12.60 7.33 3.09
N ALA A 850 12.65 6.59 1.99
CA ALA A 850 13.35 7.04 0.78
C ALA A 850 12.68 8.27 0.15
N LEU A 851 11.34 8.25 0.07
CA LEU A 851 10.53 9.39 -0.36
C LEU A 851 10.76 10.61 0.55
N ALA A 852 10.68 10.43 1.87
CA ALA A 852 10.87 11.49 2.86
C ALA A 852 12.27 12.10 2.80
N ALA A 853 13.30 11.27 2.76
CA ALA A 853 14.69 11.70 2.73
C ALA A 853 14.98 12.54 1.48
N LEU A 854 14.49 12.11 0.32
CA LEU A 854 14.63 12.84 -0.93
C LEU A 854 13.84 14.15 -0.92
N ALA A 855 12.58 14.11 -0.49
CA ALA A 855 11.71 15.27 -0.41
C ALA A 855 12.29 16.36 0.51
N MET A 856 12.73 15.98 1.71
CA MET A 856 13.34 16.89 2.67
C MET A 856 14.67 17.44 2.18
N THR A 857 15.48 16.63 1.49
CA THR A 857 16.74 17.09 0.87
C THR A 857 16.47 18.16 -0.19
N LEU A 858 15.51 17.92 -1.10
CA LEU A 858 15.11 18.89 -2.13
C LEU A 858 14.50 20.16 -1.54
N ALA A 859 13.66 20.01 -0.53
CA ALA A 859 13.01 21.14 0.11
C ALA A 859 13.99 22.01 0.92
N SER A 860 15.12 21.44 1.35
CA SER A 860 16.14 22.12 2.15
C SER A 860 17.27 22.74 1.34
N ASP A 861 17.71 22.10 0.24
CA ASP A 861 18.90 22.52 -0.50
C ASP A 861 18.54 23.14 -1.87
N PRO A 862 18.83 24.43 -2.08
CA PRO A 862 18.56 25.11 -3.34
C PRO A 862 19.57 24.85 -4.45
N SER A 863 20.63 24.07 -4.22
CA SER A 863 21.70 23.80 -5.19
C SER A 863 21.59 22.47 -5.95
N VAL A 864 20.52 21.71 -5.68
CA VAL A 864 20.40 20.31 -6.10
C VAL A 864 19.94 20.15 -7.55
N ILE A 865 18.99 20.97 -7.98
CA ILE A 865 18.40 20.98 -9.33
C ILE A 865 18.66 22.36 -9.91
#